data_AF-H2ASA7-F1
#
_entry.id   AF-H2ASA7-F1
#
_cell.length_a   1.000
_cell.length_b   1.000
_cell.length_c   1.000
_cell.angle_alpha   90.00
_cell.angle_beta   90.00
_cell.angle_gamma   90.00
#
_symmetry.space_group_name_H-M   'P 1'
#
loop_
_entity.id
_entity.type
_entity.pdbx_description
1 polymer ?
#
loop_
_entity_poly.entity_id
_entity_poly.type
_entity_poly.pdbx_seq_one_letter_code
_entity_poly.pdbx_strand_id
1 'polypeptide(L)'
;MTNHKKQRVINCITQLPYKIQLDEDNNSWNVTPLTGNSALYSSLDYLQDESKDYEQIVVGWTGEISRKVNNNNINTSTSSTNSNTNDEDIEDPLYLTKDQMTNLTDKLNNEENRKNYNPIWLLRRNQSRWRNYAENVIWPTFHYILNPTGTESIISGDDNSIGNENDWWYDYVRFNEAYAMKVGELYQKGDVIWIHDYYLLLLPQLIRMKFPNDNVTIGYFNHVPWPSYEYFRCLSKRKQILDGVVGANKICFQNEQFSRHFVSSCKRLLDSTAKKSKNSLGIDQYQISAYGGDVLVDSLPIGVNTKLLLQDAFTQDIDSKVLAIKEAYQNKKIIIGRDRLDSVRGVVQKLRAFETFLAMYPEWRDQVVLIQVSSPTLKRNSPETIKLEQQVNELVNSINSEYGSLNFSPVQHYYMRIPKDVYMSLLRVADLCLITSVRDGMNTTALEYITIKSNISNFLCYGNPLILSEFSGSSTLLKDAIVVNPWDSVAVAKSINMALKLNKDEMGSLEAKLWDKVPTTQSWTENFLTSLNASSNLANQKDRKITPALNRPVLLKNYKKAERRLFLFDYDGTLTPIVQDPAAAIPTARLYSILHKLSQDPKNQIWIISGRDQQFLNKWLGSKNTELGLSAEHGCFVKDIRSPDWINLTEKTDMSWQERVSKVMEDFTNKTPGSFIEKKKVALTWHYRRSVPELGEYSAENLKTELIKFADDYGLEVMEGKANIEVRPRFVNKGEIVKRLVWHENGTDQDLLKPIDENITRDKMPDFILCLGDDSTDEDMFRELNVIEDKWHDKFKDQKNEWGHFGFYPVKVASASKQTVAKAHLTDPQQVLDTLGLLVGDVSLFQSAGTVELDARGHVKDSESSLKSKLATEAYAMKRSSSNNVNNKA
;
A
#
# COMPACT_ATOMS: atom_id res chain seq x y z
N MET A 1 29.26 -30.54 11.44
CA MET A 1 27.90 -30.19 10.98
C MET A 1 27.69 -28.72 11.30
N THR A 2 27.88 -27.84 10.32
CA THR A 2 27.56 -26.42 10.46
C THR A 2 26.05 -26.29 10.56
N ASN A 3 25.52 -25.84 11.70
CA ASN A 3 24.12 -25.48 11.86
C ASN A 3 23.78 -24.40 10.82
N HIS A 4 23.17 -24.76 9.70
CA HIS A 4 22.58 -23.79 8.77
C HIS A 4 21.44 -23.10 9.53
N LYS A 5 21.67 -21.86 9.96
CA LYS A 5 20.65 -21.03 10.59
C LYS A 5 19.58 -20.75 9.53
N LYS A 6 18.34 -21.20 9.76
CA LYS A 6 17.20 -20.93 8.88
C LYS A 6 16.99 -19.42 8.73
N GLN A 7 16.61 -18.97 7.55
CA GLN A 7 16.27 -17.58 7.32
C GLN A 7 14.86 -17.30 7.87
N ARG A 8 14.72 -16.29 8.72
CA ARG A 8 13.43 -15.92 9.31
C ARG A 8 12.60 -15.09 8.33
N VAL A 9 11.34 -15.48 8.15
CA VAL A 9 10.36 -14.83 7.25
C VAL A 9 9.14 -14.39 8.04
N ILE A 10 8.88 -13.08 8.07
CA ILE A 10 7.70 -12.49 8.69
C ILE A 10 6.62 -12.29 7.62
N ASN A 11 5.61 -13.16 7.61
CA ASN A 11 4.46 -13.10 6.72
C ASN A 11 3.34 -12.24 7.32
N CYS A 12 3.01 -11.13 6.66
CA CYS A 12 1.94 -10.21 7.06
C CYS A 12 0.70 -10.42 6.18
N ILE A 13 -0.38 -10.95 6.77
CA ILE A 13 -1.65 -11.25 6.08
C ILE A 13 -2.80 -10.43 6.66
N THR A 14 -3.84 -10.17 5.87
CA THR A 14 -5.02 -9.39 6.30
C THR A 14 -5.71 -9.94 7.53
N GLN A 15 -5.92 -11.25 7.57
CA GLN A 15 -6.60 -11.92 8.67
C GLN A 15 -5.97 -13.30 8.89
N LEU A 16 -5.76 -13.68 10.15
CA LEU A 16 -5.31 -15.02 10.51
C LEU A 16 -6.29 -16.09 10.00
N PRO A 17 -5.84 -17.33 9.72
CA PRO A 17 -6.68 -18.39 9.15
C PRO A 17 -7.68 -19.00 10.15
N TYR A 18 -8.01 -18.29 11.25
CA TYR A 18 -8.96 -18.75 12.26
C TYR A 18 -9.93 -17.64 12.67
N LYS A 19 -11.16 -18.04 12.97
CA LYS A 19 -12.20 -17.22 13.57
C LYS A 19 -12.27 -17.52 15.06
N ILE A 20 -12.34 -16.46 15.86
CA ILE A 20 -12.50 -16.55 17.32
C ILE A 20 -13.97 -16.32 17.65
N GLN A 21 -14.57 -17.24 18.40
CA GLN A 21 -15.95 -17.13 18.86
C GLN A 21 -16.04 -17.40 20.37
N LEU A 22 -16.86 -16.62 21.07
CA LEU A 22 -17.20 -16.88 22.47
C LEU A 22 -18.33 -17.92 22.53
N ASP A 23 -18.14 -18.96 23.33
CA ASP A 23 -19.12 -20.04 23.51
C ASP A 23 -20.30 -19.63 24.41
N GLU A 24 -21.34 -20.46 24.41
CA GLU A 24 -22.62 -20.22 25.09
C GLU A 24 -22.48 -20.02 26.61
N ASP A 25 -21.50 -20.67 27.23
CA ASP A 25 -21.23 -20.55 28.67
C ASP A 25 -20.58 -19.21 29.06
N ASN A 26 -20.31 -18.32 28.10
CA ASN A 26 -19.61 -17.03 28.26
C ASN A 26 -18.21 -17.11 28.93
N ASN A 27 -17.68 -18.32 29.11
CA ASN A 27 -16.44 -18.63 29.81
C ASN A 27 -15.38 -19.32 28.92
N SER A 28 -15.78 -19.97 27.82
CA SER A 28 -14.88 -20.66 26.89
C SER A 28 -14.82 -19.99 25.52
N TRP A 29 -13.63 -20.01 24.92
CA TRP A 29 -13.37 -19.46 23.59
C TRP A 29 -13.05 -20.59 22.60
N ASN A 30 -13.76 -20.57 21.47
CA ASN A 30 -13.60 -21.50 20.37
C ASN A 30 -12.87 -20.85 19.20
N VAL A 31 -11.89 -21.58 18.66
CA VAL A 31 -11.08 -21.18 17.51
C VAL A 31 -11.41 -22.14 16.37
N THR A 32 -11.99 -21.61 15.30
CA THR A 32 -12.40 -22.42 14.13
C THR A 32 -11.65 -21.97 12.88
N PRO A 33 -11.21 -22.88 12.00
CA PRO A 33 -10.51 -22.50 10.78
C PRO A 33 -11.42 -21.70 9.84
N LEU A 34 -10.88 -20.64 9.25
CA LEU A 34 -11.58 -19.81 8.28
C LEU A 34 -11.53 -20.43 6.89
N THR A 35 -12.66 -20.34 6.19
CA THR A 35 -12.77 -20.74 4.80
C THR A 35 -12.56 -19.54 3.88
N GLY A 36 -11.64 -19.66 2.92
CA GLY A 36 -11.29 -18.60 1.97
C GLY A 36 -9.77 -18.52 1.82
N ASN A 37 -9.27 -17.99 0.70
CA ASN A 37 -7.82 -17.82 0.45
C ASN A 37 -7.00 -19.11 0.62
N SER A 38 -7.55 -20.26 0.21
CA SER A 38 -6.93 -21.59 0.38
C SER A 38 -5.49 -21.64 -0.12
N ALA A 39 -5.22 -21.06 -1.29
CA ALA A 39 -3.87 -21.01 -1.87
C ALA A 39 -2.85 -20.26 -0.99
N LEU A 40 -3.25 -19.13 -0.39
CA LEU A 40 -2.36 -18.38 0.51
C LEU A 40 -2.11 -19.19 1.80
N TYR A 41 -3.16 -19.77 2.39
CA TYR A 41 -3.01 -20.58 3.60
C TYR A 41 -2.15 -21.83 3.35
N SER A 42 -2.28 -22.49 2.20
CA SER A 42 -1.39 -23.58 1.81
C SER A 42 0.08 -23.15 1.65
N SER A 43 0.35 -21.90 1.27
CA SER A 43 1.72 -21.36 1.25
C SER A 43 2.27 -21.17 2.65
N LEU A 44 1.43 -20.70 3.58
CA LEU A 44 1.82 -20.58 4.99
C LEU A 44 2.12 -21.96 5.58
N ASP A 45 1.23 -22.93 5.38
CA ASP A 45 1.43 -24.30 5.87
C ASP A 45 2.71 -24.93 5.29
N TYR A 46 3.01 -24.70 4.00
CA TYR A 46 4.25 -25.17 3.38
C TYR A 46 5.52 -24.62 4.07
N LEU A 47 5.56 -23.31 4.34
CA LEU A 47 6.71 -22.68 5.01
C LEU A 47 6.90 -23.18 6.44
N GLN A 48 5.82 -23.62 7.07
CA GLN A 48 5.82 -24.06 8.44
C GLN A 48 6.24 -25.53 8.60
N ASP A 49 5.67 -26.41 7.76
CA ASP A 49 5.75 -27.86 7.95
C ASP A 49 6.81 -28.51 7.05
N GLU A 50 6.97 -28.02 5.82
CA GLU A 50 7.80 -28.69 4.79
C GLU A 50 9.15 -27.99 4.55
N SER A 51 9.25 -26.68 4.82
CA SER A 51 10.46 -25.91 4.49
C SER A 51 11.64 -26.17 5.45
N LYS A 52 12.78 -26.54 4.85
CA LYS A 52 14.05 -26.73 5.58
C LYS A 52 14.85 -25.44 5.77
N ASP A 53 14.67 -24.47 4.89
CA ASP A 53 15.53 -23.29 4.80
C ASP A 53 14.96 -22.06 5.53
N TYR A 54 13.64 -22.04 5.75
CA TYR A 54 12.94 -20.89 6.32
C TYR A 54 12.31 -21.20 7.68
N GLU A 55 12.31 -20.19 8.55
CA GLU A 55 11.55 -20.17 9.80
C GLU A 55 10.47 -19.08 9.68
N GLN A 56 9.20 -19.45 9.91
CA GLN A 56 8.08 -18.55 9.64
C GLN A 56 7.54 -17.89 10.91
N ILE A 57 7.21 -16.61 10.79
CA ILE A 57 6.43 -15.83 11.77
C ILE A 57 5.25 -15.24 11.01
N VAL A 58 4.02 -15.46 11.49
CA VAL A 58 2.83 -14.97 10.79
C VAL A 58 2.17 -13.86 11.62
N VAL A 59 1.97 -12.70 11.02
CA VAL A 59 1.33 -11.53 11.62
C VAL A 59 0.00 -11.27 10.91
N GLY A 60 -1.09 -11.19 11.66
CA GLY A 60 -2.40 -10.92 11.09
C GLY A 60 -3.45 -10.49 12.13
N TRP A 61 -4.44 -9.73 11.69
CA TRP A 61 -5.62 -9.40 12.50
C TRP A 61 -6.47 -10.64 12.73
N THR A 62 -7.12 -10.73 13.88
CA THR A 62 -7.96 -11.88 14.25
C THR A 62 -9.32 -11.91 13.55
N GLY A 63 -9.71 -10.81 12.91
CA GLY A 63 -11.07 -10.63 12.40
C GLY A 63 -12.05 -10.21 13.49
N GLU A 64 -13.32 -10.15 13.12
CA GLU A 64 -14.40 -9.84 14.04
C GLU A 64 -14.60 -10.97 15.06
N ILE A 65 -14.56 -10.60 16.35
CA ILE A 65 -14.88 -11.51 17.44
C ILE A 65 -16.39 -11.52 17.66
N SER A 66 -17.03 -12.68 17.48
CA SER A 66 -18.49 -12.86 17.59
C SER A 66 -18.89 -13.73 18.78
N ARG A 67 -20.07 -13.52 19.36
CA ARG A 67 -20.73 -14.48 20.26
C ARG A 67 -21.48 -15.54 19.43
N LYS A 68 -21.53 -16.77 19.93
CA LYS A 68 -22.40 -17.80 19.37
C LYS A 68 -23.86 -17.46 19.73
N VAL A 69 -24.72 -17.24 18.74
CA VAL A 69 -26.14 -16.89 18.94
C VAL A 69 -27.00 -18.16 18.82
N ASN A 70 -27.94 -18.34 19.75
CA ASN A 70 -28.82 -19.50 19.82
C ASN A 70 -29.93 -19.40 18.76
N ASN A 71 -30.03 -20.36 17.83
CA ASN A 71 -31.09 -20.40 16.80
C ASN A 71 -32.46 -20.86 17.34
N ASN A 72 -32.61 -21.13 18.65
CA ASN A 72 -33.84 -21.68 19.22
C ASN A 72 -34.88 -20.64 19.69
N ASN A 73 -34.61 -19.34 19.62
CA ASN A 73 -35.53 -18.27 20.06
C ASN A 73 -36.06 -17.37 18.93
N ILE A 74 -36.21 -17.88 17.70
CA ILE A 74 -36.81 -17.09 16.59
C ILE A 74 -38.34 -17.29 16.47
N ASN A 75 -38.93 -18.25 17.20
CA ASN A 75 -40.37 -18.46 17.20
C ASN A 75 -41.01 -18.00 18.51
N THR A 76 -41.20 -16.69 18.68
CA THR A 76 -42.33 -16.05 19.42
C THR A 76 -42.10 -14.54 19.55
N SER A 77 -42.49 -13.76 18.53
CA SER A 77 -43.00 -12.38 18.69
C SER A 77 -43.37 -11.78 17.33
N THR A 78 -44.33 -12.41 16.65
CA THR A 78 -45.19 -11.67 15.73
C THR A 78 -46.37 -11.12 16.54
N SER A 79 -46.64 -9.82 16.35
CA SER A 79 -47.77 -9.00 16.86
C SER A 79 -47.65 -8.38 18.27
N SER A 80 -47.24 -7.11 18.34
CA SER A 80 -48.10 -5.98 18.78
C SER A 80 -47.31 -4.68 19.02
N THR A 81 -47.69 -3.64 18.28
CA THR A 81 -47.78 -2.20 18.64
C THR A 81 -46.70 -1.50 19.50
N ASN A 82 -46.12 -0.45 18.89
CA ASN A 82 -45.72 0.85 19.47
C ASN A 82 -45.25 0.89 20.94
N SER A 83 -43.93 0.91 21.12
CA SER A 83 -43.32 1.73 22.17
C SER A 83 -41.94 2.21 21.71
N ASN A 84 -41.77 3.54 21.67
CA ASN A 84 -40.47 4.22 21.61
C ASN A 84 -39.62 3.81 22.81
N THR A 85 -38.79 2.78 22.65
CA THR A 85 -37.69 2.46 23.56
C THR A 85 -36.43 2.38 22.72
N ASN A 86 -35.63 3.44 22.82
CA ASN A 86 -34.23 3.58 22.43
C ASN A 86 -33.58 2.36 21.80
N ASP A 87 -33.23 2.47 20.51
CA ASP A 87 -32.26 1.63 19.80
C ASP A 87 -30.84 1.81 20.40
N GLU A 88 -30.67 1.50 21.69
CA GLU A 88 -29.39 1.46 22.42
C GLU A 88 -28.92 0.02 22.70
N ASP A 89 -29.53 -1.00 22.10
CA ASP A 89 -28.99 -2.37 22.11
C ASP A 89 -27.92 -2.55 21.03
N ILE A 90 -26.86 -1.74 21.16
CA ILE A 90 -25.63 -1.81 20.38
C ILE A 90 -24.84 -3.03 20.86
N GLU A 91 -24.53 -3.97 19.96
CA GLU A 91 -23.56 -5.06 20.20
C GLU A 91 -22.27 -4.53 20.84
N ASP A 92 -22.13 -4.72 22.15
CA ASP A 92 -20.97 -4.27 22.92
C ASP A 92 -19.77 -5.17 22.54
N PRO A 93 -18.65 -4.61 22.02
CA PRO A 93 -17.50 -5.39 21.61
C PRO A 93 -16.98 -6.19 22.79
N LEU A 94 -16.73 -7.48 22.56
CA LEU A 94 -16.08 -8.34 23.53
C LEU A 94 -14.65 -7.82 23.80
N TYR A 95 -14.50 -7.03 24.85
CA TYR A 95 -13.18 -6.61 25.34
C TYR A 95 -12.49 -7.80 26.01
N LEU A 96 -11.38 -8.23 25.42
CA LEU A 96 -10.49 -9.25 25.99
C LEU A 96 -9.54 -8.61 27.01
N THR A 97 -9.32 -9.27 28.15
CA THR A 97 -8.23 -8.92 29.05
C THR A 97 -6.87 -9.35 28.46
N LYS A 98 -5.76 -8.79 28.98
CA LYS A 98 -4.42 -9.20 28.53
C LYS A 98 -4.19 -10.71 28.69
N ASP A 99 -4.60 -11.28 29.83
CA ASP A 99 -4.47 -12.72 30.09
C ASP A 99 -5.29 -13.56 29.11
N GLN A 100 -6.49 -13.09 28.73
CA GLN A 100 -7.30 -13.76 27.71
C GLN A 100 -6.66 -13.69 26.32
N MET A 101 -6.04 -12.55 25.96
CA MET A 101 -5.31 -12.44 24.69
C MET A 101 -4.10 -13.39 24.64
N THR A 102 -3.35 -13.51 25.74
CA THR A 102 -2.23 -14.45 25.85
C THR A 102 -2.72 -15.89 25.70
N ASN A 103 -3.73 -16.28 26.49
CA ASN A 103 -4.31 -17.62 26.42
C ASN A 103 -4.87 -17.97 25.02
N LEU A 104 -5.49 -17.01 24.32
CA LEU A 104 -5.96 -17.18 22.95
C LEU A 104 -4.80 -17.30 21.96
N THR A 105 -3.72 -16.54 22.16
CA THR A 105 -2.51 -16.63 21.35
C THR A 105 -1.85 -17.99 21.53
N ASP A 106 -1.76 -18.49 22.75
CA ASP A 106 -1.23 -19.82 23.06
C ASP A 106 -2.10 -20.91 22.42
N LYS A 107 -3.43 -20.79 22.49
CA LYS A 107 -4.37 -21.68 21.79
C LYS A 107 -4.20 -21.66 20.27
N LEU A 108 -3.90 -20.51 19.68
CA LEU A 108 -3.59 -20.39 18.24
C LEU A 108 -2.26 -21.06 17.90
N ASN A 109 -1.30 -21.03 18.83
CA ASN A 109 0.07 -21.51 18.66
C ASN A 109 0.32 -22.92 19.23
N ASN A 110 -0.74 -23.66 19.60
CA ASN A 110 -0.68 -25.00 20.21
C ASN A 110 0.57 -25.82 19.83
N GLU A 111 1.28 -26.35 20.83
CA GLU A 111 2.62 -26.98 20.71
C GLU A 111 2.71 -28.09 19.67
N GLU A 112 1.62 -28.83 19.41
CA GLU A 112 1.57 -29.90 18.40
C GLU A 112 1.74 -29.40 16.96
N ASN A 113 1.36 -28.15 16.67
CA ASN A 113 1.32 -27.63 15.31
C ASN A 113 2.52 -26.74 14.94
N ARG A 114 3.45 -26.40 15.85
CA ARG A 114 4.59 -25.49 15.60
C ARG A 114 4.21 -24.14 14.95
N LYS A 115 3.02 -23.63 15.25
CA LYS A 115 2.47 -22.39 14.68
C LYS A 115 3.04 -21.19 15.44
N ASN A 116 3.57 -20.20 14.73
CA ASN A 116 4.07 -18.93 15.31
C ASN A 116 3.21 -17.75 14.82
N TYR A 117 1.93 -17.79 15.18
CA TYR A 117 0.99 -16.69 14.92
C TYR A 117 1.15 -15.59 15.95
N ASN A 118 1.17 -14.37 15.45
CA ASN A 118 1.28 -13.14 16.19
C ASN A 118 0.04 -12.29 15.89
N PRO A 119 -1.05 -12.48 16.65
CA PRO A 119 -2.32 -11.81 16.40
C PRO A 119 -2.23 -10.31 16.67
N ILE A 120 -2.94 -9.54 15.85
CA ILE A 120 -3.22 -8.12 16.07
C ILE A 120 -4.67 -7.99 16.55
N TRP A 121 -4.84 -7.34 17.70
CA TRP A 121 -6.14 -7.15 18.34
C TRP A 121 -6.63 -5.72 18.11
N LEU A 122 -7.82 -5.58 17.50
CA LEU A 122 -8.46 -4.29 17.24
C LEU A 122 -9.90 -4.31 17.80
N LEU A 123 -10.01 -4.28 19.12
CA LEU A 123 -11.23 -4.60 19.87
C LEU A 123 -12.19 -3.40 20.06
N ARG A 124 -12.35 -2.56 19.03
CA ARG A 124 -13.20 -1.37 19.09
C ARG A 124 -14.69 -1.71 18.90
N ARG A 125 -15.57 -0.82 19.39
CA ARG A 125 -17.00 -0.79 19.01
C ARG A 125 -17.09 -0.70 17.49
N ASN A 126 -17.89 -1.58 16.88
CA ASN A 126 -17.99 -1.77 15.43
C ASN A 126 -16.66 -2.20 14.76
N GLN A 127 -16.26 -3.46 14.97
CA GLN A 127 -15.02 -4.03 14.39
C GLN A 127 -15.03 -4.07 12.85
N SER A 128 -16.21 -4.04 12.21
CA SER A 128 -16.32 -4.05 10.74
C SER A 128 -15.70 -2.80 10.09
N ARG A 129 -15.52 -1.71 10.85
CA ARG A 129 -14.95 -0.44 10.35
C ARG A 129 -13.60 -0.60 9.66
N TRP A 130 -12.78 -1.54 10.13
CA TRP A 130 -11.44 -1.80 9.58
C TRP A 130 -11.48 -2.34 8.15
N ARG A 131 -12.61 -2.90 7.72
CA ARG A 131 -12.82 -3.38 6.34
C ARG A 131 -13.32 -2.29 5.40
N ASN A 132 -13.95 -1.23 5.91
CA ASN A 132 -14.73 -0.32 5.09
C ASN A 132 -13.93 0.34 3.95
N TYR A 133 -12.73 0.87 4.21
CA TYR A 133 -11.94 1.49 3.15
C TYR A 133 -11.48 0.47 2.10
N ALA A 134 -10.96 -0.67 2.56
CA ALA A 134 -10.46 -1.73 1.70
C ALA A 134 -11.58 -2.30 0.81
N GLU A 135 -12.75 -2.55 1.37
CA GLU A 135 -13.86 -3.22 0.68
C GLU A 135 -14.79 -2.25 -0.07
N ASN A 136 -14.94 -1.00 0.35
CA ASN A 136 -15.86 -0.03 -0.29
C ASN A 136 -15.16 0.92 -1.27
N VAL A 137 -13.84 1.11 -1.14
CA VAL A 137 -13.08 2.07 -1.97
C VAL A 137 -12.04 1.35 -2.82
N ILE A 138 -11.14 0.57 -2.21
CA ILE A 138 -10.04 -0.09 -2.94
C ILE A 138 -10.57 -1.24 -3.80
N TRP A 139 -11.32 -2.17 -3.22
CA TRP A 139 -11.83 -3.37 -3.91
C TRP A 139 -12.64 -3.01 -5.17
N PRO A 140 -13.66 -2.12 -5.12
CA PRO A 140 -14.41 -1.75 -6.31
C PRO A 140 -13.53 -1.13 -7.39
N THR A 141 -12.64 -0.20 -7.01
CA THR A 141 -11.73 0.47 -7.95
C THR A 141 -10.81 -0.54 -8.65
N PHE A 142 -10.25 -1.50 -7.90
CA PHE A 142 -9.34 -2.53 -8.44
C PHE A 142 -10.05 -3.48 -9.41
N HIS A 143 -11.37 -3.66 -9.22
CA HIS A 143 -12.24 -4.47 -10.07
C HIS A 143 -13.00 -3.69 -11.13
N TYR A 144 -12.65 -2.42 -11.38
CA TYR A 144 -13.30 -1.54 -12.36
C TYR A 144 -14.79 -1.28 -12.10
N ILE A 145 -15.17 -1.27 -10.82
CA ILE A 145 -16.47 -0.82 -10.37
C ILE A 145 -16.28 0.63 -9.92
N LEU A 146 -16.77 1.57 -10.73
CA LEU A 146 -16.91 2.95 -10.29
C LEU A 146 -18.08 3.00 -9.32
N ASN A 147 -17.78 3.14 -8.04
CA ASN A 147 -18.77 3.60 -7.09
C ASN A 147 -18.82 5.12 -7.21
N PRO A 148 -19.88 5.71 -7.79
CA PRO A 148 -20.10 7.15 -7.67
C PRO A 148 -20.24 7.44 -6.18
N THR A 149 -19.20 7.97 -5.57
CA THR A 149 -19.23 8.50 -4.22
C THR A 149 -20.29 9.59 -4.18
N GLY A 150 -21.50 9.23 -3.73
CA GLY A 150 -22.57 10.19 -3.41
C GLY A 150 -23.94 10.03 -4.08
N THR A 151 -24.19 9.12 -5.04
CA THR A 151 -25.52 9.13 -5.70
C THR A 151 -26.59 8.24 -5.06
N GLU A 152 -26.27 7.12 -4.42
CA GLU A 152 -27.31 6.31 -3.75
C GLU A 152 -27.71 6.85 -2.36
N SER A 153 -26.91 7.73 -1.73
CA SER A 153 -27.30 8.36 -0.44
C SER A 153 -28.27 9.53 -0.60
N ILE A 154 -28.40 10.11 -1.81
CA ILE A 154 -29.40 11.14 -2.09
C ILE A 154 -30.82 10.55 -2.02
N ILE A 155 -30.97 9.24 -2.22
CA ILE A 155 -32.27 8.57 -2.17
C ILE A 155 -32.60 8.09 -0.75
N SER A 156 -31.61 7.89 0.12
CA SER A 156 -31.82 7.38 1.49
C SER A 156 -31.86 8.44 2.60
N GLY A 157 -31.71 9.73 2.29
CA GLY A 157 -31.82 10.82 3.28
C GLY A 157 -30.70 10.86 4.33
N ASP A 158 -29.66 10.04 4.19
CA ASP A 158 -28.48 10.03 5.06
C ASP A 158 -27.38 10.90 4.45
N ASP A 159 -27.27 12.13 4.96
CA ASP A 159 -26.38 13.21 4.54
C ASP A 159 -24.86 12.97 4.81
N ASN A 160 -24.45 11.72 5.08
CA ASN A 160 -23.15 11.38 5.68
C ASN A 160 -22.10 10.73 4.75
N SER A 161 -22.35 10.61 3.44
CA SER A 161 -21.50 9.78 2.55
C SER A 161 -20.07 10.33 2.32
N ILE A 162 -19.88 11.65 2.25
CA ILE A 162 -18.57 12.30 2.08
C ILE A 162 -17.77 12.34 3.40
N GLY A 163 -18.45 12.41 4.54
CA GLY A 163 -17.83 12.30 5.87
C GLY A 163 -17.21 10.92 6.12
N ASN A 164 -17.83 9.87 5.58
CA ASN A 164 -17.44 8.48 5.84
C ASN A 164 -16.11 8.06 5.15
N GLU A 165 -15.77 8.55 3.95
CA GLU A 165 -14.54 8.10 3.25
C GLU A 165 -13.26 8.51 4.00
N ASN A 166 -13.22 9.74 4.53
CA ASN A 166 -12.06 10.20 5.30
C ASN A 166 -11.89 9.42 6.60
N ASP A 167 -12.99 9.11 7.29
CA ASP A 167 -12.97 8.27 8.49
C ASP A 167 -12.49 6.85 8.18
N TRP A 168 -12.98 6.26 7.09
CA TRP A 168 -12.51 4.96 6.60
C TRP A 168 -11.02 4.99 6.27
N TRP A 169 -10.53 6.06 5.65
CA TRP A 169 -9.11 6.25 5.40
C TRP A 169 -8.30 6.29 6.70
N TYR A 170 -8.75 7.03 7.72
CA TYR A 170 -8.05 7.08 9.01
C TYR A 170 -8.01 5.70 9.68
N ASP A 171 -9.08 4.92 9.58
CA ASP A 171 -9.10 3.54 10.08
C ASP A 171 -8.16 2.63 9.29
N TYR A 172 -8.08 2.81 7.97
CA TYR A 172 -7.16 2.07 7.11
C TYR A 172 -5.69 2.36 7.42
N VAL A 173 -5.36 3.63 7.68
CA VAL A 173 -4.03 4.04 8.14
C VAL A 173 -3.72 3.38 9.49
N ARG A 174 -4.61 3.49 10.49
CA ARG A 174 -4.43 2.85 11.80
C ARG A 174 -4.27 1.33 11.71
N PHE A 175 -5.02 0.69 10.82
CA PHE A 175 -4.88 -0.75 10.58
C PHE A 175 -3.45 -1.07 10.14
N ASN A 176 -2.89 -0.31 9.18
CA ASN A 176 -1.51 -0.50 8.73
C ASN A 176 -0.47 -0.13 9.81
N GLU A 177 -0.73 0.89 10.62
CA GLU A 177 0.14 1.29 11.75
C GLU A 177 0.23 0.19 12.82
N ALA A 178 -0.88 -0.47 13.15
CA ALA A 178 -0.91 -1.60 14.08
C ALA A 178 -0.03 -2.76 13.59
N TYR A 179 -0.05 -3.03 12.28
CA TYR A 179 0.84 -4.01 11.66
C TYR A 179 2.31 -3.59 11.72
N ALA A 180 2.62 -2.33 11.38
CA ALA A 180 4.00 -1.82 11.43
C ALA A 180 4.56 -1.84 12.87
N MET A 181 3.70 -1.60 13.87
CA MET A 181 4.06 -1.74 15.27
C MET A 181 4.43 -3.19 15.59
N LYS A 182 3.53 -4.14 15.28
CA LYS A 182 3.72 -5.56 15.61
C LYS A 182 4.91 -6.18 14.90
N VAL A 183 5.08 -5.88 13.61
CA VAL A 183 6.25 -6.32 12.83
C VAL A 183 7.52 -5.76 13.46
N GLY A 184 7.52 -4.51 13.89
CA GLY A 184 8.70 -3.92 14.51
C GLY A 184 9.04 -4.45 15.92
N GLU A 185 8.11 -5.09 16.62
CA GLU A 185 8.41 -5.83 17.87
C GLU A 185 9.12 -7.17 17.59
N LEU A 186 8.84 -7.78 16.43
CA LEU A 186 9.29 -9.13 16.06
C LEU A 186 10.54 -9.14 15.19
N TYR A 187 10.76 -8.03 14.47
CA TYR A 187 11.84 -7.88 13.50
C TYR A 187 13.21 -7.98 14.16
N GLN A 188 14.07 -8.80 13.55
CA GLN A 188 15.50 -8.83 13.80
C GLN A 188 16.25 -8.55 12.50
N LYS A 189 17.47 -8.03 12.63
CA LYS A 189 18.31 -7.70 11.48
C LYS A 189 18.54 -8.92 10.59
N GLY A 190 18.17 -8.78 9.31
CA GLY A 190 18.28 -9.84 8.30
C GLY A 190 16.99 -10.62 8.05
N ASP A 191 15.91 -10.37 8.80
CA ASP A 191 14.61 -10.97 8.52
C ASP A 191 14.04 -10.49 7.18
N VAL A 192 13.34 -11.39 6.50
CA VAL A 192 12.58 -11.09 5.28
C VAL A 192 11.14 -10.83 5.65
N ILE A 193 10.60 -9.67 5.25
CA ILE A 193 9.20 -9.32 5.51
C ILE A 193 8.41 -9.50 4.23
N TRP A 194 7.37 -10.31 4.27
CA TRP A 194 6.50 -10.58 3.13
C TRP A 194 5.07 -10.14 3.43
N ILE A 195 4.58 -9.15 2.69
CA ILE A 195 3.29 -8.49 2.89
C ILE A 195 2.33 -8.87 1.78
N HIS A 196 1.09 -9.19 2.16
CA HIS A 196 0.07 -9.69 1.23
C HIS A 196 -1.14 -8.77 1.15
N ASP A 197 -1.55 -8.50 -0.09
CA ASP A 197 -2.84 -7.95 -0.50
C ASP A 197 -3.17 -6.49 -0.15
N TYR A 198 -4.32 -6.03 -0.64
CA TYR A 198 -4.74 -4.63 -0.68
C TYR A 198 -5.13 -4.01 0.67
N TYR A 199 -5.17 -4.78 1.76
CA TYR A 199 -5.38 -4.23 3.11
C TYR A 199 -4.11 -3.56 3.66
N LEU A 200 -2.94 -3.99 3.18
CA LEU A 200 -1.65 -3.63 3.73
C LEU A 200 -0.81 -2.78 2.76
N LEU A 201 -1.46 -1.96 1.93
CA LEU A 201 -0.77 -1.17 0.89
C LEU A 201 0.20 -0.14 1.48
N LEU A 202 -0.01 0.34 2.72
CA LEU A 202 0.84 1.34 3.35
C LEU A 202 1.99 0.73 4.17
N LEU A 203 1.84 -0.54 4.55
CA LEU A 203 2.76 -1.23 5.45
C LEU A 203 4.23 -1.26 4.98
N PRO A 204 4.56 -1.49 3.69
CA PRO A 204 5.96 -1.56 3.27
C PRO A 204 6.72 -0.26 3.58
N GLN A 205 6.12 0.90 3.28
CA GLN A 205 6.73 2.19 3.56
C GLN A 205 6.79 2.49 5.07
N LEU A 206 5.76 2.15 5.84
CA LEU A 206 5.77 2.32 7.30
C LEU A 206 6.90 1.52 7.98
N ILE A 207 7.20 0.33 7.47
CA ILE A 207 8.32 -0.49 7.98
C ILE A 207 9.66 0.16 7.65
N ARG A 208 9.84 0.67 6.42
CA ARG A 208 11.07 1.41 6.06
C ARG A 208 11.26 2.66 6.93
N MET A 209 10.20 3.40 7.20
CA MET A 209 10.24 4.57 8.10
C MET A 209 10.69 4.19 9.52
N LYS A 210 10.31 3.00 10.00
CA LYS A 210 10.65 2.53 11.35
C LYS A 210 12.09 2.06 11.46
N PHE A 211 12.65 1.53 10.37
CA PHE A 211 13.99 0.97 10.30
C PHE A 211 14.84 1.62 9.20
N PRO A 212 15.10 2.95 9.27
CA PRO A 212 15.78 3.68 8.20
C PRO A 212 17.26 3.27 8.03
N ASN A 213 17.91 2.82 9.12
CA ASN A 213 19.34 2.46 9.13
C ASN A 213 19.59 0.98 8.83
N ASP A 214 18.55 0.15 8.90
CA ASP A 214 18.66 -1.28 8.61
C ASP A 214 18.29 -1.53 7.14
N ASN A 215 19.06 -2.39 6.48
CA ASN A 215 18.70 -2.84 5.13
C ASN A 215 17.60 -3.91 5.23
N VAL A 216 16.38 -3.46 5.48
CA VAL A 216 15.20 -4.32 5.58
C VAL A 216 14.81 -4.84 4.19
N THR A 217 14.69 -6.16 4.06
CA THR A 217 14.22 -6.83 2.85
C THR A 217 12.70 -7.00 2.93
N ILE A 218 11.98 -6.27 2.07
CA ILE A 218 10.51 -6.24 2.04
C ILE A 218 10.00 -6.73 0.68
N GLY A 219 9.17 -7.77 0.68
CA GLY A 219 8.41 -8.23 -0.47
C GLY A 219 6.93 -7.91 -0.32
N TYR A 220 6.29 -7.44 -1.38
CA TYR A 220 4.85 -7.21 -1.45
C TYR A 220 4.22 -8.06 -2.56
N PHE A 221 3.13 -8.77 -2.26
CA PHE A 221 2.37 -9.54 -3.24
C PHE A 221 0.91 -9.09 -3.26
N ASN A 222 0.38 -8.71 -4.42
CA ASN A 222 -1.01 -8.29 -4.57
C ASN A 222 -1.84 -9.42 -5.21
N HIS A 223 -2.78 -9.99 -4.46
CA HIS A 223 -3.56 -11.14 -4.92
C HIS A 223 -4.72 -10.75 -5.84
N VAL A 224 -5.30 -9.57 -5.60
CA VAL A 224 -6.36 -8.99 -6.43
C VAL A 224 -5.82 -8.37 -7.73
N PRO A 225 -6.67 -8.06 -8.72
CA PRO A 225 -6.28 -7.27 -9.89
C PRO A 225 -5.72 -5.90 -9.52
N TRP A 226 -4.79 -5.39 -10.32
CA TRP A 226 -4.40 -3.97 -10.25
C TRP A 226 -5.08 -3.17 -11.37
N PRO A 227 -5.73 -2.04 -11.06
CA PRO A 227 -6.48 -1.28 -12.05
C PRO A 227 -5.57 -0.44 -12.95
N SER A 228 -6.04 -0.13 -14.17
CA SER A 228 -5.41 0.85 -15.05
C SER A 228 -5.31 2.22 -14.38
N TYR A 229 -4.42 3.06 -14.90
CA TYR A 229 -4.23 4.42 -14.41
C TYR A 229 -5.54 5.24 -14.38
N GLU A 230 -6.45 5.03 -15.35
CA GLU A 230 -7.72 5.78 -15.43
C GLU A 230 -8.68 5.48 -14.29
N TYR A 231 -8.70 4.25 -13.77
CA TYR A 231 -9.45 3.92 -12.56
C TYR A 231 -8.66 4.28 -11.31
N PHE A 232 -7.36 4.04 -11.31
CA PHE A 232 -6.52 4.30 -10.15
C PHE A 232 -6.47 5.79 -9.78
N ARG A 233 -6.52 6.69 -10.76
CA ARG A 233 -6.55 8.14 -10.53
C ARG A 233 -7.83 8.62 -9.83
N CYS A 234 -8.92 7.85 -9.84
CA CYS A 234 -10.14 8.20 -9.13
C CYS A 234 -9.97 8.14 -7.60
N LEU A 235 -8.98 7.39 -7.09
CA LEU A 235 -8.73 7.32 -5.66
C LEU A 235 -8.19 8.65 -5.11
N SER A 236 -8.87 9.17 -4.08
CA SER A 236 -8.48 10.39 -3.36
C SER A 236 -7.06 10.29 -2.77
N LYS A 237 -6.68 9.11 -2.26
CA LYS A 237 -5.40 8.83 -1.59
C LYS A 237 -4.41 8.05 -2.48
N ARG A 238 -4.53 8.18 -3.80
CA ARG A 238 -3.74 7.46 -4.82
C ARG A 238 -2.22 7.56 -4.62
N LYS A 239 -1.70 8.74 -4.26
CA LYS A 239 -0.27 8.96 -4.06
C LYS A 239 0.23 8.22 -2.83
N GLN A 240 -0.49 8.29 -1.71
CA GLN A 240 -0.14 7.62 -0.46
C GLN A 240 -0.16 6.10 -0.62
N ILE A 241 -1.13 5.56 -1.37
CA ILE A 241 -1.22 4.13 -1.68
C ILE A 241 -0.01 3.68 -2.51
N LEU A 242 0.37 4.42 -3.56
CA LEU A 242 1.54 4.06 -4.36
C LEU A 242 2.84 4.19 -3.57
N ASP A 243 3.00 5.27 -2.81
CA ASP A 243 4.17 5.49 -1.95
C ASP A 243 4.32 4.36 -0.93
N GLY A 244 3.19 3.93 -0.35
CA GLY A 244 3.12 2.76 0.53
C GLY A 244 3.71 1.49 -0.08
N VAL A 245 3.29 1.15 -1.30
CA VAL A 245 3.69 -0.08 -1.99
C VAL A 245 5.13 0.01 -2.53
N VAL A 246 5.55 1.18 -3.04
CA VAL A 246 6.92 1.46 -3.51
C VAL A 246 7.95 1.35 -2.37
N GLY A 247 7.51 1.36 -1.11
CA GLY A 247 8.33 0.98 0.03
C GLY A 247 8.81 -0.48 0.01
N ALA A 248 8.36 -1.37 -0.87
CA ALA A 248 8.90 -2.73 -0.98
C ALA A 248 10.19 -2.80 -1.84
N ASN A 249 11.07 -3.78 -1.61
CA ASN A 249 12.19 -4.07 -2.52
C ASN A 249 11.70 -4.79 -3.77
N LYS A 250 10.72 -5.69 -3.58
CA LYS A 250 10.10 -6.45 -4.65
C LYS A 250 8.59 -6.41 -4.52
N ILE A 251 7.92 -6.17 -5.64
CA ILE A 251 6.47 -6.18 -5.80
C ILE A 251 6.12 -7.25 -6.83
N CYS A 252 5.18 -8.12 -6.52
CA CYS A 252 4.68 -9.12 -7.45
C CYS A 252 3.17 -9.07 -7.59
N PHE A 253 2.70 -9.32 -8.81
CA PHE A 253 1.28 -9.43 -9.14
C PHE A 253 0.96 -10.82 -9.70
N GLN A 254 -0.33 -11.15 -9.79
CA GLN A 254 -0.76 -12.39 -10.44
C GLN A 254 -0.41 -12.45 -11.93
N ASN A 255 -0.50 -11.30 -12.63
CA ASN A 255 -0.39 -11.20 -14.09
C ASN A 255 0.47 -10.00 -14.54
N GLU A 256 1.14 -10.14 -15.69
CA GLU A 256 1.98 -9.07 -16.27
C GLU A 256 1.17 -7.80 -16.57
N GLN A 257 -0.11 -7.94 -16.96
CA GLN A 257 -1.00 -6.78 -17.20
C GLN A 257 -1.15 -5.91 -15.94
N PHE A 258 -1.28 -6.54 -14.77
CA PHE A 258 -1.39 -5.83 -13.49
C PHE A 258 -0.07 -5.13 -13.14
N SER A 259 1.07 -5.79 -13.37
CA SER A 259 2.40 -5.19 -13.23
C SER A 259 2.58 -3.97 -14.14
N ARG A 260 2.13 -4.04 -15.40
CA ARG A 260 2.15 -2.92 -16.35
C ARG A 260 1.29 -1.75 -15.90
N HIS A 261 0.09 -2.02 -15.38
CA HIS A 261 -0.77 -0.97 -14.84
C HIS A 261 -0.14 -0.29 -13.63
N PHE A 262 0.45 -1.05 -12.72
CA PHE A 262 1.18 -0.51 -11.57
C PHE A 262 2.33 0.40 -12.01
N VAL A 263 3.19 -0.07 -12.91
CA VAL A 263 4.31 0.72 -13.46
C VAL A 263 3.80 2.01 -14.13
N SER A 264 2.71 1.94 -14.89
CA SER A 264 2.10 3.12 -15.51
C SER A 264 1.58 4.12 -14.46
N SER A 265 0.97 3.64 -13.38
CA SER A 265 0.51 4.49 -12.29
C SER A 265 1.68 5.17 -11.57
N CYS A 266 2.78 4.45 -11.30
CA CYS A 266 3.98 5.03 -10.71
C CYS A 266 4.62 6.10 -11.62
N LYS A 267 4.78 5.83 -12.91
CA LYS A 267 5.32 6.80 -13.88
C LYS A 267 4.51 8.09 -13.97
N ARG A 268 3.18 8.00 -13.89
CA ARG A 268 2.27 9.16 -14.08
C ARG A 268 1.97 9.93 -12.79
N LEU A 269 2.02 9.28 -11.62
CA LEU A 269 1.63 9.89 -10.34
C LEU A 269 2.80 10.22 -9.43
N LEU A 270 3.92 9.51 -9.56
CA LEU A 270 5.14 9.68 -8.75
C LEU A 270 6.35 10.10 -9.59
N ASP A 271 6.15 10.43 -10.88
CA ASP A 271 7.16 10.70 -11.90
C ASP A 271 8.37 9.72 -11.88
N SER A 272 8.15 8.48 -11.44
CA SER A 272 9.22 7.48 -11.32
C SER A 272 9.73 7.09 -12.71
N THR A 273 11.01 6.75 -12.82
CA THR A 273 11.51 6.13 -14.05
C THR A 273 11.35 4.62 -13.97
N ALA A 274 11.10 3.95 -15.11
CA ALA A 274 11.08 2.49 -15.12
C ALA A 274 11.67 1.91 -16.39
N LYS A 275 12.52 0.89 -16.22
CA LYS A 275 13.18 0.11 -17.27
C LYS A 275 12.64 -1.32 -17.26
N LYS A 276 12.46 -1.91 -18.44
CA LYS A 276 12.08 -3.31 -18.57
C LYS A 276 13.35 -4.17 -18.65
N SER A 277 13.40 -5.25 -17.88
CA SER A 277 14.49 -6.23 -17.84
C SER A 277 13.90 -7.65 -17.80
N LYS A 278 14.77 -8.67 -17.79
CA LYS A 278 14.37 -10.04 -17.49
C LYS A 278 14.97 -10.46 -16.16
N ASN A 279 14.20 -11.19 -15.35
CA ASN A 279 14.69 -11.74 -14.10
C ASN A 279 15.52 -13.03 -14.34
N SER A 280 16.05 -13.61 -13.26
CA SER A 280 16.87 -14.83 -13.29
C SER A 280 16.14 -16.06 -13.85
N LEU A 281 14.81 -16.04 -13.89
CA LEU A 281 13.96 -17.09 -14.44
C LEU A 281 13.56 -16.81 -15.91
N GLY A 282 14.11 -15.75 -16.52
CA GLY A 282 13.79 -15.35 -17.90
C GLY A 282 12.43 -14.67 -18.07
N ILE A 283 11.74 -14.37 -16.96
CA ILE A 283 10.43 -13.70 -16.93
C ILE A 283 10.64 -12.19 -17.01
N ASP A 284 9.76 -11.50 -17.74
CA ASP A 284 9.78 -10.05 -17.85
C ASP A 284 9.58 -9.38 -16.47
N GLN A 285 10.47 -8.45 -16.16
CA GLN A 285 10.53 -7.69 -14.91
C GLN A 285 10.59 -6.20 -15.24
N TYR A 286 10.05 -5.36 -14.36
CA TYR A 286 10.24 -3.91 -14.41
C TYR A 286 11.09 -3.47 -13.22
N GLN A 287 12.08 -2.63 -13.48
CA GLN A 287 12.84 -1.93 -12.46
C GLN A 287 12.34 -0.50 -12.41
N ILE A 288 11.65 -0.14 -11.33
CA ILE A 288 11.21 1.22 -11.05
C ILE A 288 12.26 1.88 -10.17
N SER A 289 12.83 3.01 -10.60
CA SER A 289 13.70 3.81 -9.75
C SER A 289 12.87 4.91 -9.09
N ALA A 290 12.79 4.84 -7.76
CA ALA A 290 11.98 5.71 -6.91
C ALA A 290 12.73 6.03 -5.60
N TYR A 291 12.75 7.31 -5.22
CA TYR A 291 13.36 7.82 -3.98
C TYR A 291 14.81 7.35 -3.80
N GLY A 292 15.57 7.40 -4.89
CA GLY A 292 16.99 7.00 -4.94
C GLY A 292 17.27 5.50 -4.92
N GLY A 293 16.26 4.65 -4.67
CA GLY A 293 16.37 3.20 -4.72
C GLY A 293 15.67 2.58 -5.92
N ASP A 294 15.93 1.29 -6.13
CA ASP A 294 15.30 0.50 -7.18
C ASP A 294 14.31 -0.50 -6.57
N VAL A 295 13.13 -0.54 -7.16
CA VAL A 295 12.05 -1.49 -6.83
C VAL A 295 11.83 -2.41 -8.00
N LEU A 296 11.88 -3.71 -7.76
CA LEU A 296 11.62 -4.72 -8.77
C LEU A 296 10.14 -5.09 -8.80
N VAL A 297 9.54 -5.12 -9.99
CA VAL A 297 8.13 -5.45 -10.21
C VAL A 297 8.02 -6.62 -11.17
N ASP A 298 7.47 -7.74 -10.68
CA ASP A 298 7.30 -8.99 -11.44
C ASP A 298 5.82 -9.42 -11.48
N SER A 299 5.56 -10.49 -12.23
CA SER A 299 4.33 -11.26 -12.14
C SER A 299 4.64 -12.73 -11.84
N LEU A 300 3.98 -13.30 -10.83
CA LEU A 300 4.12 -14.69 -10.44
C LEU A 300 2.73 -15.23 -10.01
N PRO A 301 2.02 -15.98 -10.88
CA PRO A 301 0.67 -16.45 -10.58
C PRO A 301 0.70 -17.46 -9.43
N ILE A 302 -0.19 -17.26 -8.45
CA ILE A 302 -0.31 -18.18 -7.32
C ILE A 302 -0.85 -19.55 -7.75
N GLY A 303 -0.25 -20.62 -7.21
CA GLY A 303 -0.63 -22.00 -7.47
C GLY A 303 -1.50 -22.63 -6.39
N VAL A 304 -1.83 -23.90 -6.59
CA VAL A 304 -2.56 -24.74 -5.62
C VAL A 304 -1.67 -25.85 -5.06
N ASN A 305 -1.99 -26.36 -3.87
CA ASN A 305 -1.28 -27.50 -3.31
C ASN A 305 -1.76 -28.79 -3.97
N THR A 306 -1.16 -29.12 -5.11
CA THR A 306 -1.58 -30.23 -5.97
C THR A 306 -1.53 -31.58 -5.26
N LYS A 307 -0.46 -31.83 -4.50
CA LYS A 307 -0.28 -33.08 -3.73
C LYS A 307 -1.38 -33.29 -2.71
N LEU A 308 -1.66 -32.27 -1.89
CA LEU A 308 -2.69 -32.35 -0.85
C LEU A 308 -4.08 -32.49 -1.48
N LEU A 309 -4.37 -31.74 -2.55
CA LEU A 309 -5.65 -31.85 -3.27
C LEU A 309 -5.91 -33.26 -3.80
N LEU A 310 -4.90 -33.89 -4.40
CA LEU A 310 -5.01 -35.26 -4.89
C LEU A 310 -5.17 -36.27 -3.75
N GLN A 311 -4.47 -36.09 -2.63
CA GLN A 311 -4.65 -36.96 -1.46
C GLN A 311 -6.06 -36.83 -0.87
N ASP A 312 -6.54 -35.60 -0.73
CA ASP A 312 -7.85 -35.34 -0.14
C ASP A 312 -8.99 -35.80 -1.04
N ALA A 313 -8.91 -35.56 -2.36
CA ALA A 313 -10.01 -35.82 -3.29
C ALA A 313 -10.24 -37.31 -3.60
N PHE A 314 -9.23 -38.16 -3.41
CA PHE A 314 -9.27 -39.59 -3.76
C PHE A 314 -9.28 -40.49 -2.53
N THR A 315 -10.18 -40.19 -1.58
CA THR A 315 -10.45 -41.01 -0.39
C THR A 315 -11.70 -41.87 -0.58
N GLN A 316 -11.81 -42.98 0.18
CA GLN A 316 -12.96 -43.89 0.11
C GLN A 316 -14.30 -43.21 0.44
N ASP A 317 -14.31 -42.26 1.39
CA ASP A 317 -15.50 -41.48 1.74
C ASP A 317 -15.97 -40.63 0.55
N ILE A 318 -15.05 -39.96 -0.15
CA ILE A 318 -15.38 -39.16 -1.33
C ILE A 318 -15.80 -40.05 -2.50
N ASP A 319 -15.20 -41.22 -2.68
CA ASP A 319 -15.65 -42.19 -3.70
C ASP A 319 -17.12 -42.57 -3.50
N SER A 320 -17.55 -42.80 -2.26
CA SER A 320 -18.96 -43.10 -1.96
C SER A 320 -19.89 -41.93 -2.31
N LYS A 321 -19.47 -40.69 -2.05
CA LYS A 321 -20.22 -39.47 -2.41
C LYS A 321 -20.27 -39.25 -3.92
N VAL A 322 -19.17 -39.51 -4.62
CA VAL A 322 -19.08 -39.44 -6.09
C VAL A 322 -20.06 -40.43 -6.71
N LEU A 323 -20.13 -41.67 -6.19
CA LEU A 323 -21.09 -42.68 -6.65
C LEU A 323 -22.54 -42.25 -6.41
N ALA A 324 -22.86 -41.77 -5.20
CA ALA A 324 -24.20 -41.31 -4.88
C ALA A 324 -24.67 -40.15 -5.79
N ILE A 325 -23.78 -39.20 -6.11
CA ILE A 325 -24.11 -38.09 -7.03
C ILE A 325 -24.30 -38.62 -8.46
N LYS A 326 -23.47 -39.57 -8.91
CA LYS A 326 -23.62 -40.19 -10.25
C LYS A 326 -24.91 -40.99 -10.39
N GLU A 327 -25.33 -41.69 -9.35
CA GLU A 327 -26.61 -42.40 -9.30
C GLU A 327 -27.79 -41.42 -9.33
N ALA A 328 -27.71 -40.33 -8.56
CA ALA A 328 -28.76 -39.30 -8.53
C ALA A 328 -28.94 -38.58 -9.88
N TYR A 329 -27.86 -38.39 -10.64
CA TYR A 329 -27.85 -37.73 -11.95
C TYR A 329 -27.55 -38.69 -13.10
N GLN A 330 -28.04 -39.92 -13.02
CA GLN A 330 -27.81 -40.95 -14.05
C GLN A 330 -28.24 -40.45 -15.44
N ASN A 331 -27.39 -40.68 -16.44
CA ASN A 331 -27.55 -40.23 -17.83
C ASN A 331 -27.62 -38.71 -18.03
N LYS A 332 -27.22 -37.90 -17.03
CA LYS A 332 -27.16 -36.44 -17.14
C LYS A 332 -25.73 -35.93 -17.13
N LYS A 333 -25.51 -34.80 -17.78
CA LYS A 333 -24.25 -34.05 -17.78
C LYS A 333 -24.26 -33.00 -16.70
N ILE A 334 -23.21 -32.96 -15.89
CA ILE A 334 -23.11 -32.06 -14.74
C ILE A 334 -22.15 -30.90 -15.04
N ILE A 335 -22.66 -29.68 -15.06
CA ILE A 335 -21.88 -28.45 -15.10
C ILE A 335 -21.72 -27.94 -13.67
N ILE A 336 -20.49 -27.65 -13.25
CA ILE A 336 -20.24 -27.06 -11.93
C ILE A 336 -19.79 -25.59 -12.03
N GLY A 337 -20.30 -24.78 -11.11
CA GLY A 337 -19.79 -23.46 -10.79
C GLY A 337 -19.70 -23.25 -9.30
N ARG A 338 -18.55 -22.81 -8.80
CA ARG A 338 -18.39 -22.38 -7.40
C ARG A 338 -17.83 -20.98 -7.36
N ASP A 339 -18.63 -20.05 -6.86
CA ASP A 339 -18.26 -18.64 -6.84
C ASP A 339 -18.76 -17.97 -5.56
N ARG A 340 -18.06 -16.92 -5.13
CA ARG A 340 -18.65 -15.99 -4.16
C ARG A 340 -19.76 -15.20 -4.87
N LEU A 341 -20.86 -14.92 -4.16
CA LEU A 341 -21.94 -14.12 -4.72
C LEU A 341 -21.55 -12.64 -4.76
N ASP A 342 -20.80 -12.27 -5.79
CA ASP A 342 -20.27 -10.93 -6.01
C ASP A 342 -20.40 -10.56 -7.49
N SER A 343 -20.58 -9.27 -7.75
CA SER A 343 -20.70 -8.67 -9.09
C SER A 343 -19.54 -9.07 -10.02
N VAL A 344 -18.33 -9.22 -9.45
CA VAL A 344 -17.11 -9.54 -10.21
C VAL A 344 -16.99 -11.01 -10.59
N ARG A 345 -17.72 -11.91 -9.92
CA ARG A 345 -17.61 -13.36 -10.12
C ARG A 345 -18.49 -13.89 -11.25
N GLY A 346 -19.43 -13.07 -11.73
CA GLY A 346 -20.15 -13.32 -12.97
C GLY A 346 -21.16 -14.47 -12.90
N VAL A 347 -21.80 -14.69 -11.75
CA VAL A 347 -22.84 -15.72 -11.58
C VAL A 347 -24.06 -15.43 -12.47
N VAL A 348 -24.45 -14.16 -12.57
CA VAL A 348 -25.55 -13.70 -13.44
C VAL A 348 -25.27 -14.04 -14.92
N GLN A 349 -24.05 -13.75 -15.38
CA GLN A 349 -23.60 -14.05 -16.74
C GLN A 349 -23.64 -15.55 -17.02
N LYS A 350 -23.27 -16.37 -16.02
CA LYS A 350 -23.34 -17.82 -16.11
C LYS A 350 -24.76 -18.33 -16.32
N LEU A 351 -25.71 -17.84 -15.51
CA LEU A 351 -27.11 -18.26 -15.59
C LEU A 351 -27.74 -17.84 -16.91
N ARG A 352 -27.50 -16.60 -17.36
CA ARG A 352 -27.97 -16.12 -18.67
C ARG A 352 -27.41 -16.92 -19.85
N ALA A 353 -26.12 -17.27 -19.78
CA ALA A 353 -25.51 -18.13 -20.79
C ALA A 353 -26.10 -19.55 -20.79
N PHE A 354 -26.41 -20.09 -19.61
CA PHE A 354 -27.04 -21.40 -19.49
C PHE A 354 -28.49 -21.41 -19.99
N GLU A 355 -29.26 -20.36 -19.68
CA GLU A 355 -30.59 -20.12 -20.25
C GLU A 355 -30.53 -20.06 -21.78
N THR A 356 -29.61 -19.26 -22.31
CA THR A 356 -29.37 -19.13 -23.77
C THR A 356 -28.99 -20.48 -24.40
N PHE A 357 -28.18 -21.29 -23.71
CA PHE A 357 -27.80 -22.63 -24.14
C PHE A 357 -29.00 -23.57 -24.24
N LEU A 358 -29.89 -23.59 -23.24
CA LEU A 358 -31.11 -24.42 -23.27
C LEU A 358 -32.13 -23.94 -24.33
N ALA A 359 -32.17 -22.64 -24.58
CA ALA A 359 -32.98 -22.06 -25.65
C ALA A 359 -32.47 -22.49 -27.04
N MET A 360 -31.17 -22.39 -27.27
CA MET A 360 -30.53 -22.67 -28.57
C MET A 360 -30.41 -24.15 -28.90
N TYR A 361 -30.26 -25.02 -27.90
CA TYR A 361 -30.01 -26.45 -28.09
C TYR A 361 -31.04 -27.31 -27.35
N PRO A 362 -32.23 -27.52 -27.96
CA PRO A 362 -33.28 -28.35 -27.37
C PRO A 362 -32.82 -29.78 -27.05
N GLU A 363 -31.80 -30.30 -27.74
CA GLU A 363 -31.27 -31.64 -27.49
C GLU A 363 -30.65 -31.84 -26.09
N TRP A 364 -30.27 -30.74 -25.44
CA TRP A 364 -29.65 -30.76 -24.11
C TRP A 364 -30.65 -30.55 -22.97
N ARG A 365 -31.91 -30.25 -23.27
CA ARG A 365 -32.99 -30.17 -22.27
C ARG A 365 -33.20 -31.54 -21.64
N ASP A 366 -33.49 -31.56 -20.34
CA ASP A 366 -33.53 -32.78 -19.49
C ASP A 366 -32.24 -33.60 -19.37
N GLN A 367 -31.19 -33.28 -20.15
CA GLN A 367 -29.91 -33.98 -20.18
C GLN A 367 -28.78 -33.27 -19.42
N VAL A 368 -28.89 -31.97 -19.15
CA VAL A 368 -27.81 -31.16 -18.54
C VAL A 368 -28.27 -30.45 -17.28
N VAL A 369 -27.53 -30.61 -16.18
CA VAL A 369 -27.76 -29.91 -14.92
C VAL A 369 -26.60 -28.96 -14.59
N LEU A 370 -26.92 -27.73 -14.19
CA LEU A 370 -25.98 -26.75 -13.65
C LEU A 370 -26.06 -26.74 -12.11
N ILE A 371 -24.99 -27.17 -11.46
CA ILE A 371 -24.83 -27.08 -10.01
C ILE A 371 -24.00 -25.83 -9.68
N GLN A 372 -24.66 -24.78 -9.20
CA GLN A 372 -24.02 -23.54 -8.77
C GLN A 372 -23.98 -23.47 -7.24
N VAL A 373 -22.77 -23.44 -6.69
CA VAL A 373 -22.54 -23.24 -5.26
C VAL A 373 -22.09 -21.79 -5.04
N SER A 374 -22.92 -21.03 -4.33
CA SER A 374 -22.66 -19.62 -4.03
C SER A 374 -22.31 -19.44 -2.56
N SER A 375 -21.12 -18.94 -2.28
CA SER A 375 -20.73 -18.57 -0.91
C SER A 375 -21.19 -17.14 -0.59
N PRO A 376 -21.79 -16.90 0.60
CA PRO A 376 -22.18 -15.56 1.01
C PRO A 376 -20.96 -14.67 1.19
N THR A 377 -21.08 -13.40 0.81
CA THR A 377 -20.06 -12.38 1.04
C THR A 377 -20.12 -11.85 2.47
N LEU A 378 -19.04 -11.21 2.92
CA LEU A 378 -19.00 -10.53 4.21
C LEU A 378 -20.03 -9.38 4.29
N LYS A 379 -20.36 -8.77 3.14
CA LYS A 379 -21.36 -7.71 3.00
C LYS A 379 -22.76 -8.26 2.69
N ARG A 380 -23.19 -9.34 3.35
CA ARG A 380 -24.51 -9.93 3.10
C ARG A 380 -25.66 -8.91 3.18
N ASN A 381 -25.53 -7.90 4.04
CA ASN A 381 -26.57 -6.89 4.26
C ASN A 381 -26.40 -5.62 3.40
N SER A 382 -25.45 -5.57 2.44
CA SER A 382 -25.35 -4.40 1.57
C SER A 382 -26.48 -4.41 0.52
N PRO A 383 -27.05 -3.23 0.17
CA PRO A 383 -28.10 -3.14 -0.83
C PRO A 383 -27.72 -3.77 -2.18
N GLU A 384 -26.47 -3.62 -2.60
CA GLU A 384 -25.93 -4.22 -3.84
C GLU A 384 -25.93 -5.75 -3.79
N THR A 385 -25.52 -6.35 -2.67
CA THR A 385 -25.49 -7.82 -2.52
C THR A 385 -26.91 -8.37 -2.51
N ILE A 386 -27.84 -7.69 -1.83
CA ILE A 386 -29.25 -8.09 -1.78
C ILE A 386 -29.87 -8.02 -3.18
N LYS A 387 -29.65 -6.93 -3.92
CA LYS A 387 -30.10 -6.80 -5.33
C LYS A 387 -29.53 -7.93 -6.20
N LEU A 388 -28.25 -8.26 -6.04
CA LEU A 388 -27.61 -9.34 -6.80
C LEU A 388 -28.17 -10.72 -6.42
N GLU A 389 -28.43 -10.97 -5.13
CA GLU A 389 -29.05 -12.20 -4.64
C GLU A 389 -30.46 -12.38 -5.20
N GLN A 390 -31.27 -11.32 -5.18
CA GLN A 390 -32.60 -11.30 -5.81
C GLN A 390 -32.52 -11.63 -7.30
N GLN A 391 -31.63 -10.93 -8.03
CA GLN A 391 -31.45 -11.15 -9.46
C GLN A 391 -31.03 -12.59 -9.80
N VAL A 392 -30.13 -13.19 -9.00
CA VAL A 392 -29.70 -14.57 -9.19
C VAL A 392 -30.86 -15.54 -8.91
N ASN A 393 -31.60 -15.34 -7.82
CA ASN A 393 -32.75 -16.19 -7.48
C ASN A 393 -33.86 -16.10 -8.53
N GLU A 394 -34.14 -14.91 -9.06
CA GLU A 394 -35.09 -14.70 -10.16
C GLU A 394 -34.68 -15.49 -11.41
N LEU A 395 -33.41 -15.42 -11.82
CA LEU A 395 -32.90 -16.18 -12.97
C LEU A 395 -32.97 -17.69 -12.75
N VAL A 396 -32.60 -18.18 -11.56
CA VAL A 396 -32.71 -19.61 -11.21
C VAL A 396 -34.16 -20.07 -11.32
N ASN A 397 -35.10 -19.30 -10.77
CA ASN A 397 -36.52 -19.62 -10.82
C ASN A 397 -37.08 -19.57 -12.24
N SER A 398 -36.68 -18.58 -13.04
CA SER A 398 -37.08 -18.46 -14.45
C SER A 398 -36.65 -19.69 -15.25
N ILE A 399 -35.36 -20.06 -15.18
CA ILE A 399 -34.82 -21.20 -15.92
C ILE A 399 -35.48 -22.52 -15.48
N ASN A 400 -35.65 -22.71 -14.17
CA ASN A 400 -36.27 -23.92 -13.64
C ASN A 400 -37.77 -24.00 -13.96
N SER A 401 -38.47 -22.87 -14.07
CA SER A 401 -39.87 -22.83 -14.46
C SER A 401 -40.09 -23.09 -15.95
N GLU A 402 -39.17 -22.62 -16.81
CA GLU A 402 -39.30 -22.76 -18.26
C GLU A 402 -38.81 -24.12 -18.78
N TYR A 403 -37.67 -24.60 -18.25
CA TYR A 403 -36.99 -25.80 -18.76
C TYR A 403 -37.02 -26.99 -17.76
N GLY A 404 -37.58 -26.81 -16.57
CA GLY A 404 -37.71 -27.88 -15.58
C GLY A 404 -38.99 -28.71 -15.70
N SER A 405 -38.98 -29.86 -15.05
CA SER A 405 -40.11 -30.77 -14.90
C SER A 405 -40.22 -31.25 -13.44
N LEU A 406 -41.29 -31.95 -13.09
CA LEU A 406 -41.51 -32.46 -11.72
C LEU A 406 -40.33 -33.31 -11.20
N ASN A 407 -39.64 -34.02 -12.09
CA ASN A 407 -38.54 -34.92 -11.76
C ASN A 407 -37.16 -34.32 -12.08
N PHE A 408 -37.10 -33.09 -12.61
CA PHE A 408 -35.85 -32.50 -13.05
C PHE A 408 -35.82 -30.98 -12.95
N SER A 409 -34.81 -30.46 -12.26
CA SER A 409 -34.52 -29.03 -12.20
C SER A 409 -33.17 -28.76 -12.87
N PRO A 410 -33.14 -28.01 -14.00
CA PRO A 410 -31.93 -27.71 -14.76
C PRO A 410 -30.86 -26.98 -13.95
N VAL A 411 -31.25 -26.14 -12.99
CA VAL A 411 -30.32 -25.40 -12.12
C VAL A 411 -30.53 -25.81 -10.66
N GLN A 412 -29.44 -26.22 -10.02
CA GLN A 412 -29.34 -26.49 -8.60
C GLN A 412 -28.48 -25.40 -7.95
N HIS A 413 -29.12 -24.46 -7.27
CA HIS A 413 -28.44 -23.35 -6.62
C HIS A 413 -28.32 -23.56 -5.11
N TYR A 414 -27.09 -23.71 -4.62
CA TYR A 414 -26.80 -23.86 -3.20
C TYR A 414 -26.18 -22.57 -2.66
N TYR A 415 -27.00 -21.75 -2.00
CA TYR A 415 -26.53 -20.54 -1.30
C TYR A 415 -26.11 -20.86 0.14
N MET A 416 -25.06 -21.67 0.26
CA MET A 416 -24.50 -22.08 1.55
C MET A 416 -23.02 -22.41 1.42
N ARG A 417 -22.32 -22.46 2.56
CA ARG A 417 -20.97 -23.02 2.60
C ARG A 417 -21.07 -24.54 2.60
N ILE A 418 -20.48 -25.17 1.59
CA ILE A 418 -20.41 -26.63 1.52
C ILE A 418 -19.14 -27.16 2.21
N PRO A 419 -19.21 -28.33 2.86
CA PRO A 419 -18.05 -29.06 3.37
C PRO A 419 -17.02 -29.40 2.26
N LYS A 420 -15.75 -29.57 2.65
CA LYS A 420 -14.62 -29.76 1.72
C LYS A 420 -14.71 -31.06 0.93
N ASP A 421 -15.07 -32.15 1.60
CA ASP A 421 -15.37 -33.48 1.03
C ASP A 421 -16.46 -33.41 -0.05
N VAL A 422 -17.57 -32.70 0.20
CA VAL A 422 -18.65 -32.49 -0.77
C VAL A 422 -18.17 -31.65 -1.96
N TYR A 423 -17.34 -30.64 -1.70
CA TYR A 423 -16.75 -29.85 -2.78
C TYR A 423 -15.86 -30.69 -3.70
N MET A 424 -14.99 -31.53 -3.14
CA MET A 424 -14.12 -32.42 -3.92
C MET A 424 -14.93 -33.45 -4.71
N SER A 425 -16.01 -34.00 -4.14
CA SER A 425 -16.87 -34.94 -4.87
C SER A 425 -17.55 -34.27 -6.06
N LEU A 426 -18.03 -33.02 -5.90
CA LEU A 426 -18.62 -32.26 -7.01
C LEU A 426 -17.61 -31.96 -8.12
N LEU A 427 -16.37 -31.56 -7.79
CA LEU A 427 -15.32 -31.34 -8.81
C LEU A 427 -14.99 -32.63 -9.57
N ARG A 428 -14.93 -33.77 -8.88
CA ARG A 428 -14.66 -35.09 -9.50
C ARG A 428 -15.77 -35.52 -10.45
N VAL A 429 -17.03 -35.33 -10.06
CA VAL A 429 -18.19 -35.77 -10.84
C VAL A 429 -18.45 -34.86 -12.05
N ALA A 430 -18.17 -33.56 -11.97
CA ALA A 430 -18.55 -32.60 -13.00
C ALA A 430 -17.99 -32.94 -14.40
N ASP A 431 -18.88 -32.95 -15.40
CA ASP A 431 -18.54 -33.13 -16.81
C ASP A 431 -17.96 -31.87 -17.45
N LEU A 432 -18.26 -30.69 -16.87
CA LEU A 432 -17.79 -29.38 -17.34
C LEU A 432 -17.65 -28.43 -16.16
N CYS A 433 -16.54 -27.70 -16.08
CA CYS A 433 -16.38 -26.57 -15.15
C CYS A 433 -16.56 -25.25 -15.89
N LEU A 434 -17.44 -24.37 -15.37
CA LEU A 434 -17.78 -23.10 -16.01
C LEU A 434 -17.42 -21.91 -15.12
N ILE A 435 -16.38 -21.17 -15.52
CA ILE A 435 -15.86 -19.99 -14.82
C ILE A 435 -16.11 -18.73 -15.65
N THR A 436 -17.03 -17.88 -15.21
CA THR A 436 -17.51 -16.69 -15.93
C THR A 436 -17.15 -15.38 -15.21
N SER A 437 -16.04 -15.37 -14.45
CA SER A 437 -15.63 -14.19 -13.69
C SER A 437 -15.45 -12.97 -14.59
N VAL A 438 -16.08 -11.85 -14.23
CA VAL A 438 -16.00 -10.56 -14.92
C VAL A 438 -14.62 -9.94 -14.76
N ARG A 439 -14.02 -10.08 -13.57
CA ARG A 439 -12.65 -9.64 -13.30
C ARG A 439 -12.15 -10.32 -12.03
N ASP A 440 -11.03 -11.02 -12.11
CA ASP A 440 -10.46 -11.74 -10.96
C ASP A 440 -8.93 -11.75 -11.00
N GLY A 441 -8.31 -11.81 -9.83
CA GLY A 441 -6.86 -11.88 -9.71
C GLY A 441 -6.32 -13.25 -10.12
N MET A 442 -6.90 -14.32 -9.56
CA MET A 442 -6.62 -15.71 -9.90
C MET A 442 -7.81 -16.58 -9.47
N ASN A 443 -8.26 -17.48 -10.33
CA ASN A 443 -9.35 -18.41 -10.00
C ASN A 443 -8.79 -19.76 -9.53
N THR A 444 -8.80 -20.00 -8.22
CA THR A 444 -8.27 -21.26 -7.66
C THR A 444 -9.15 -22.46 -7.99
N THR A 445 -10.46 -22.27 -8.17
CA THR A 445 -11.39 -23.35 -8.55
C THR A 445 -11.04 -23.95 -9.91
N ALA A 446 -10.60 -23.14 -10.87
CA ALA A 446 -10.11 -23.63 -12.16
C ALA A 446 -8.87 -24.52 -12.00
N LEU A 447 -7.91 -24.11 -11.17
CA LEU A 447 -6.68 -24.87 -10.91
C LEU A 447 -6.96 -26.16 -10.13
N GLU A 448 -7.81 -26.09 -9.11
CA GLU A 448 -8.28 -27.24 -8.32
C GLU A 448 -9.00 -28.26 -9.22
N TYR A 449 -9.84 -27.80 -10.15
CA TYR A 449 -10.55 -28.66 -11.10
C TYR A 449 -9.59 -29.43 -12.01
N ILE A 450 -8.66 -28.72 -12.67
CA ILE A 450 -7.67 -29.36 -13.55
C ILE A 450 -6.81 -30.36 -12.77
N THR A 451 -6.37 -29.98 -11.57
CA THR A 451 -5.58 -30.86 -10.69
C THR A 451 -6.30 -32.16 -10.37
N ILE A 452 -7.59 -32.10 -10.05
CA ILE A 452 -8.36 -33.30 -9.72
C ILE A 452 -8.63 -34.16 -10.96
N LYS A 453 -8.83 -33.52 -12.12
CA LYS A 453 -9.11 -34.21 -13.39
C LYS A 453 -7.89 -34.83 -14.06
N SER A 454 -6.68 -34.52 -13.58
CA SER A 454 -5.44 -35.13 -14.09
C SER A 454 -5.20 -36.55 -13.59
N ASN A 455 -5.85 -36.95 -12.50
CA ASN A 455 -5.69 -38.28 -11.94
C ASN A 455 -6.71 -39.27 -12.51
N ILE A 456 -6.25 -40.43 -12.95
CA ILE A 456 -7.09 -41.50 -13.49
C ILE A 456 -7.73 -42.25 -12.30
N SER A 457 -9.06 -42.33 -12.28
CA SER A 457 -9.79 -43.15 -11.30
C SER A 457 -10.78 -44.09 -11.96
N ASN A 458 -11.12 -45.18 -11.26
CA ASN A 458 -12.05 -46.22 -11.69
C ASN A 458 -13.44 -45.67 -12.09
N PHE A 459 -13.79 -44.47 -11.63
CA PHE A 459 -15.07 -43.83 -11.90
C PHE A 459 -15.05 -42.90 -13.12
N LEU A 460 -14.10 -43.05 -14.07
CA LEU A 460 -14.04 -42.27 -15.33
C LEU A 460 -14.03 -40.74 -15.09
N CYS A 461 -13.27 -40.28 -14.10
CA CYS A 461 -13.08 -38.85 -13.79
C CYS A 461 -11.85 -38.29 -14.52
N TYR A 462 -11.76 -38.43 -15.85
CA TYR A 462 -10.56 -38.04 -16.60
C TYR A 462 -10.89 -37.07 -17.75
N GLY A 463 -10.12 -35.99 -17.86
CA GLY A 463 -10.04 -35.15 -19.07
C GLY A 463 -11.17 -34.15 -19.30
N ASN A 464 -12.14 -34.00 -18.39
CA ASN A 464 -13.30 -33.15 -18.62
C ASN A 464 -12.93 -31.66 -18.85
N PRO A 465 -13.62 -30.97 -19.78
CA PRO A 465 -13.25 -29.62 -20.19
C PRO A 465 -13.50 -28.55 -19.13
N LEU A 466 -12.73 -27.47 -19.23
CA LEU A 466 -12.88 -26.23 -18.49
C LEU A 466 -13.21 -25.09 -19.48
N ILE A 467 -14.28 -24.36 -19.21
CA ILE A 467 -14.56 -23.07 -19.86
C ILE A 467 -14.17 -21.94 -18.90
N LEU A 468 -13.33 -21.03 -19.40
CA LEU A 468 -12.71 -19.99 -18.60
C LEU A 468 -12.96 -18.60 -19.20
N SER A 469 -13.36 -17.64 -18.37
CA SER A 469 -13.46 -16.25 -18.77
C SER A 469 -12.09 -15.67 -19.17
N GLU A 470 -12.05 -14.92 -20.27
CA GLU A 470 -10.85 -14.16 -20.70
C GLU A 470 -10.43 -13.09 -19.67
N PHE A 471 -11.35 -12.67 -18.81
CA PHE A 471 -11.08 -11.69 -17.74
C PHE A 471 -10.67 -12.33 -16.41
N SER A 472 -10.65 -13.66 -16.34
CA SER A 472 -10.08 -14.37 -15.19
C SER A 472 -8.57 -14.29 -15.27
N GLY A 473 -7.91 -14.03 -14.12
CA GLY A 473 -6.47 -14.05 -14.08
C GLY A 473 -5.83 -15.41 -14.39
N SER A 474 -6.60 -16.51 -14.34
CA SER A 474 -6.13 -17.84 -14.73
C SER A 474 -5.98 -18.00 -16.25
N SER A 475 -6.61 -17.15 -17.08
CA SER A 475 -6.59 -17.25 -18.55
C SER A 475 -5.21 -16.95 -19.15
N THR A 476 -4.41 -16.12 -18.48
CA THR A 476 -3.03 -15.80 -18.88
C THR A 476 -2.09 -17.00 -18.74
N LEU A 477 -2.40 -17.86 -17.76
CA LEU A 477 -1.69 -19.09 -17.46
C LEU A 477 -2.19 -20.25 -18.33
N LEU A 478 -3.51 -20.47 -18.34
CA LEU A 478 -4.20 -21.57 -19.01
C LEU A 478 -4.61 -21.19 -20.44
N LYS A 479 -3.62 -20.88 -21.29
CA LYS A 479 -3.86 -20.36 -22.66
C LYS A 479 -4.58 -21.33 -23.59
N ASP A 480 -4.42 -22.64 -23.35
CA ASP A 480 -5.06 -23.69 -24.15
C ASP A 480 -6.52 -23.95 -23.73
N ALA A 481 -7.01 -23.37 -22.63
CA ALA A 481 -8.38 -23.60 -22.16
C ALA A 481 -9.42 -23.03 -23.15
N ILE A 482 -10.67 -23.48 -23.03
CA ILE A 482 -11.77 -22.90 -23.82
C ILE A 482 -12.09 -21.53 -23.22
N VAL A 483 -11.56 -20.47 -23.84
CA VAL A 483 -11.72 -19.10 -23.36
C VAL A 483 -13.00 -18.47 -23.91
N VAL A 484 -13.74 -17.77 -23.05
CA VAL A 484 -14.99 -17.08 -23.41
C VAL A 484 -15.02 -15.64 -22.88
N ASN A 485 -15.74 -14.78 -23.59
CA ASN A 485 -16.18 -13.51 -23.05
C ASN A 485 -17.49 -13.73 -22.27
N PRO A 486 -17.53 -13.58 -20.93
CA PRO A 486 -18.72 -13.82 -20.12
C PRO A 486 -19.89 -12.87 -20.44
N TRP A 487 -19.64 -11.75 -21.11
CA TRP A 487 -20.69 -10.80 -21.52
C TRP A 487 -21.47 -11.24 -22.76
N ASP A 488 -20.90 -12.14 -23.57
CA ASP A 488 -21.56 -12.72 -24.74
C ASP A 488 -22.19 -14.06 -24.36
N SER A 489 -23.43 -14.03 -23.89
CA SER A 489 -24.18 -15.23 -23.49
C SER A 489 -24.34 -16.23 -24.63
N VAL A 490 -24.38 -15.79 -25.90
CA VAL A 490 -24.52 -16.66 -27.07
C VAL A 490 -23.20 -17.39 -27.36
N ALA A 491 -22.07 -16.68 -27.29
CA ALA A 491 -20.76 -17.32 -27.44
C ALA A 491 -20.50 -18.32 -26.31
N VAL A 492 -20.82 -17.97 -25.06
CA VAL A 492 -20.70 -18.91 -23.93
C VAL A 492 -21.59 -20.14 -24.15
N ALA A 493 -22.84 -19.97 -24.60
CA ALA A 493 -23.74 -21.08 -24.91
C ALA A 493 -23.17 -22.01 -26.00
N LYS A 494 -22.61 -21.44 -27.08
CA LYS A 494 -21.94 -22.22 -28.14
C LYS A 494 -20.74 -22.98 -27.60
N SER A 495 -19.94 -22.37 -26.72
CA SER A 495 -18.80 -23.02 -26.07
C SER A 495 -19.21 -24.14 -25.12
N ILE A 496 -20.31 -23.99 -24.38
CA ILE A 496 -20.89 -25.07 -23.56
C ILE A 496 -21.25 -26.26 -24.44
N ASN A 497 -21.99 -26.02 -25.53
CA ASN A 497 -22.36 -27.09 -26.48
C ASN A 497 -21.13 -27.76 -27.10
N MET A 498 -20.11 -26.99 -27.49
CA MET A 498 -18.85 -27.53 -28.02
C MET A 498 -18.15 -28.41 -26.98
N ALA A 499 -17.99 -27.91 -25.74
CA ALA A 499 -17.30 -28.61 -24.68
C ALA A 499 -17.98 -29.94 -24.31
N LEU A 500 -19.32 -29.96 -24.25
CA LEU A 500 -20.07 -31.18 -23.97
C LEU A 500 -20.04 -32.23 -25.11
N LYS A 501 -19.69 -31.82 -26.33
CA LYS A 501 -19.56 -32.68 -27.52
C LYS A 501 -18.13 -33.17 -27.78
N LEU A 502 -17.14 -32.75 -26.98
CA LEU A 502 -15.74 -33.17 -27.16
C LEU A 502 -15.57 -34.68 -27.00
N ASN A 503 -14.70 -35.26 -27.83
CA ASN A 503 -14.35 -36.67 -27.73
C ASN A 503 -13.33 -36.93 -26.60
N LYS A 504 -13.23 -38.18 -26.13
CA LYS A 504 -12.33 -38.55 -25.02
C LYS A 504 -10.85 -38.22 -25.30
N ASP A 505 -10.41 -38.38 -26.54
CA ASP A 505 -9.01 -38.12 -26.92
C ASP A 505 -8.71 -36.61 -26.93
N GLU A 506 -9.65 -35.78 -27.40
CA GLU A 506 -9.54 -34.32 -27.37
C GLU A 506 -9.53 -33.80 -25.94
N MET A 507 -10.41 -34.35 -25.10
CA MET A 507 -10.48 -34.08 -23.66
C MET A 507 -9.16 -34.40 -22.94
N GLY A 508 -8.60 -35.59 -23.16
CA GLY A 508 -7.31 -35.97 -22.57
C GLY A 508 -6.14 -35.11 -23.07
N SER A 509 -6.12 -34.77 -24.36
CA SER A 509 -5.08 -33.88 -24.92
C SER A 509 -5.16 -32.47 -24.35
N LEU A 510 -6.36 -31.92 -24.21
CA LEU A 510 -6.58 -30.60 -23.63
C LEU A 510 -6.17 -30.57 -22.15
N GLU A 511 -6.62 -31.57 -21.38
CA GLU A 511 -6.30 -31.69 -19.95
C GLU A 511 -4.79 -31.79 -19.71
N ALA A 512 -4.07 -32.63 -20.47
CA ALA A 512 -2.63 -32.77 -20.31
C ALA A 512 -1.86 -31.46 -20.55
N LYS A 513 -2.29 -30.64 -21.52
CA LYS A 513 -1.71 -29.32 -21.77
C LYS A 513 -1.99 -28.35 -20.62
N LEU A 514 -3.20 -28.37 -20.08
CA LEU A 514 -3.59 -27.51 -18.97
C LEU A 514 -2.85 -27.88 -17.68
N TRP A 515 -2.74 -29.18 -17.39
CA TRP A 515 -2.08 -29.71 -16.21
C TRP A 515 -0.60 -29.34 -16.15
N ASP A 516 0.13 -29.42 -17.27
CA ASP A 516 1.54 -28.99 -17.37
C ASP A 516 1.75 -27.52 -16.98
N LYS A 517 0.72 -26.68 -17.11
CA LYS A 517 0.77 -25.26 -16.77
C LYS A 517 0.29 -24.91 -15.38
N VAL A 518 -0.25 -25.85 -14.58
CA VAL A 518 -0.74 -25.54 -13.24
C VAL A 518 0.44 -25.35 -12.27
N PRO A 519 0.66 -24.13 -11.71
CA PRO A 519 1.72 -23.92 -10.74
C PRO A 519 1.35 -24.53 -9.39
N THR A 520 2.37 -24.95 -8.65
CA THR A 520 2.22 -25.42 -7.27
C THR A 520 2.45 -24.27 -6.29
N THR A 521 1.75 -24.29 -5.16
CA THR A 521 1.95 -23.28 -4.10
C THR A 521 3.38 -23.29 -3.55
N GLN A 522 4.02 -24.46 -3.49
CA GLN A 522 5.40 -24.64 -3.04
C GLN A 522 6.39 -23.92 -3.98
N SER A 523 6.31 -24.19 -5.29
CA SER A 523 7.19 -23.54 -6.27
C SER A 523 6.97 -22.03 -6.33
N TRP A 524 5.72 -21.57 -6.21
CA TRP A 524 5.39 -20.15 -6.11
C TRP A 524 6.10 -19.48 -4.93
N THR A 525 6.05 -20.12 -3.76
CA THR A 525 6.65 -19.61 -2.51
C THR A 525 8.18 -19.53 -2.62
N GLU A 526 8.82 -20.61 -3.07
CA GLU A 526 10.27 -20.69 -3.25
C GLU A 526 10.78 -19.70 -4.29
N ASN A 527 10.11 -19.59 -5.44
CA ASN A 527 10.48 -18.67 -6.51
C ASN A 527 10.37 -17.20 -6.06
N PHE A 528 9.34 -16.86 -5.30
CA PHE A 528 9.19 -15.51 -4.76
C PHE A 528 10.33 -15.17 -3.79
N LEU A 529 10.58 -16.03 -2.79
CA LEU A 529 11.61 -15.80 -1.76
C LEU A 529 13.02 -15.80 -2.34
N THR A 530 13.34 -16.73 -3.24
CA THR A 530 14.64 -16.81 -3.91
C THR A 530 14.92 -15.54 -4.71
N SER A 531 13.93 -15.06 -5.46
CA SER A 531 14.08 -13.86 -6.26
C SER A 531 14.13 -12.58 -5.40
N LEU A 532 13.40 -12.54 -4.29
CA LEU A 532 13.48 -11.45 -3.31
C LEU A 532 14.88 -11.38 -2.68
N ASN A 533 15.45 -12.51 -2.24
CA ASN A 533 16.80 -12.59 -1.69
C ASN A 533 17.87 -12.18 -2.72
N ALA A 534 17.71 -12.59 -3.98
CA ALA A 534 18.61 -12.15 -5.06
C ALA A 534 18.57 -10.62 -5.24
N SER A 535 17.38 -10.01 -5.15
CA SER A 535 17.21 -8.56 -5.27
C SER A 535 17.83 -7.78 -4.11
N SER A 536 17.70 -8.27 -2.87
CA SER A 536 18.29 -7.61 -1.70
C SER A 536 19.82 -7.62 -1.75
N ASN A 537 20.42 -8.69 -2.27
CA ASN A 537 21.88 -8.78 -2.42
C ASN A 537 22.41 -7.77 -3.45
N LEU A 538 21.68 -7.55 -4.56
CA LEU A 538 22.02 -6.55 -5.58
C LEU A 538 21.89 -5.12 -5.06
N ALA A 539 20.85 -4.83 -4.25
CA ALA A 539 20.64 -3.51 -3.66
C ALA A 539 21.77 -3.15 -2.67
N ASN A 540 22.25 -4.12 -1.90
CA ASN A 540 23.33 -3.95 -0.93
C ASN A 540 24.69 -3.62 -1.55
N GLN A 541 24.93 -3.97 -2.81
CA GLN A 541 26.22 -3.75 -3.47
C GLN A 541 26.38 -2.37 -4.12
N LYS A 542 25.30 -1.58 -4.26
CA LYS A 542 25.29 -0.36 -5.10
C LYS A 542 24.89 0.94 -4.38
N ASP A 543 24.78 0.97 -3.05
CA ASP A 543 24.27 2.12 -2.27
C ASP A 543 22.92 2.66 -2.77
N ARG A 544 22.07 1.79 -3.34
CA ARG A 544 20.74 2.15 -3.88
C ARG A 544 19.65 1.97 -2.83
N LYS A 545 19.79 2.68 -1.70
CA LYS A 545 18.79 2.65 -0.63
C LYS A 545 17.60 3.53 -1.01
N ILE A 546 16.40 3.01 -0.81
CA ILE A 546 15.16 3.78 -0.92
C ILE A 546 15.12 4.75 0.27
N THR A 547 15.11 6.05 0.00
CA THR A 547 14.88 7.07 1.02
C THR A 547 13.47 6.89 1.57
N PRO A 548 13.29 6.73 2.89
CA PRO A 548 11.97 6.55 3.50
C PRO A 548 11.20 7.88 3.54
N ALA A 549 9.87 7.81 3.56
CA ALA A 549 9.07 9.02 3.73
C ALA A 549 9.20 9.56 5.18
N LEU A 550 8.99 10.85 5.37
CA LEU A 550 9.16 11.50 6.67
C LEU A 550 8.17 10.98 7.71
N ASN A 551 8.68 10.47 8.83
CA ASN A 551 7.87 10.02 9.96
C ASN A 551 7.36 11.22 10.79
N ARG A 552 6.22 11.78 10.37
CA ARG A 552 5.63 13.00 10.95
C ARG A 552 5.23 12.87 12.43
N PRO A 553 4.68 11.73 12.90
CA PRO A 553 4.43 11.54 14.34
C PRO A 553 5.67 11.62 15.21
N VAL A 554 6.77 10.96 14.80
CA VAL A 554 8.05 11.03 15.52
C VAL A 554 8.62 12.45 15.46
N LEU A 555 8.56 13.10 14.30
CA LEU A 555 8.96 14.50 14.14
C LEU A 555 8.20 15.42 15.13
N LEU A 556 6.87 15.30 15.24
CA LEU A 556 6.06 16.10 16.15
C LEU A 556 6.43 15.86 17.62
N LYS A 557 6.64 14.59 18.00
CA LYS A 557 7.06 14.24 19.37
C LYS A 557 8.41 14.88 19.71
N ASN A 558 9.35 14.83 18.76
CA ASN A 558 10.69 15.40 18.94
C ASN A 558 10.68 16.93 18.93
N TYR A 559 9.88 17.54 18.06
CA TYR A 559 9.62 18.97 18.06
C TYR A 559 9.11 19.45 19.43
N LYS A 560 8.08 18.78 19.99
CA LYS A 560 7.53 19.15 21.30
C LYS A 560 8.53 19.05 22.45
N LYS A 561 9.46 18.09 22.41
CA LYS A 561 10.51 17.92 23.43
C LYS A 561 11.67 18.90 23.27
N ALA A 562 11.99 19.30 22.04
CA ALA A 562 13.14 20.14 21.72
C ALA A 562 12.98 21.56 22.28
N GLU A 563 14.10 22.17 22.69
CA GLU A 563 14.15 23.53 23.23
C GLU A 563 14.84 24.54 22.30
N ARG A 564 15.71 24.07 21.39
CA ARG A 564 16.49 24.90 20.46
C ARG A 564 16.28 24.38 19.04
N ARG A 565 15.29 24.93 18.34
CA ARG A 565 14.81 24.38 17.07
C ARG A 565 15.23 25.28 15.92
N LEU A 566 15.88 24.69 14.92
CA LEU A 566 16.32 25.36 13.70
C LEU A 566 15.55 24.80 12.50
N PHE A 567 14.96 25.69 11.71
CA PHE A 567 14.27 25.36 10.47
C PHE A 567 15.02 25.96 9.29
N LEU A 568 15.31 25.13 8.29
CA LEU A 568 16.10 25.48 7.10
C LEU A 568 15.28 25.12 5.87
N PHE A 569 14.68 26.10 5.21
CA PHE A 569 13.77 25.84 4.10
C PHE A 569 14.28 26.45 2.81
N ASP A 570 14.32 25.64 1.74
CA ASP A 570 14.29 26.20 0.40
C ASP A 570 12.91 26.82 0.09
N TYR A 571 12.86 27.73 -0.88
CA TYR A 571 11.64 28.44 -1.26
C TYR A 571 10.90 27.82 -2.45
N ASP A 572 11.57 27.65 -3.59
CA ASP A 572 10.96 27.30 -4.87
C ASP A 572 10.84 25.79 -5.01
N GLY A 573 9.63 25.25 -5.18
CA GLY A 573 9.42 23.80 -5.23
C GLY A 573 9.40 23.12 -3.86
N THR A 574 9.78 23.83 -2.80
CA THR A 574 9.69 23.38 -1.41
C THR A 574 8.49 23.99 -0.67
N LEU A 575 8.53 25.31 -0.40
CA LEU A 575 7.46 26.04 0.29
C LEU A 575 6.36 26.49 -0.68
N THR A 576 6.73 26.77 -1.92
CA THR A 576 5.80 27.14 -3.00
C THR A 576 5.93 26.16 -4.16
N PRO A 577 4.82 25.80 -4.84
CA PRO A 577 4.90 24.93 -6.00
C PRO A 577 5.66 25.62 -7.15
N ILE A 578 6.36 24.82 -7.95
CA ILE A 578 7.06 25.33 -9.13
C ILE A 578 6.02 25.78 -10.15
N VAL A 579 6.12 27.05 -10.54
CA VAL A 579 5.26 27.68 -11.53
C VAL A 579 6.03 27.98 -12.82
N GLN A 580 5.29 28.11 -13.92
CA GLN A 580 5.85 28.46 -15.24
C GLN A 580 6.54 29.82 -15.23
N ASP A 581 5.90 30.83 -14.63
CA ASP A 581 6.45 32.15 -14.40
C ASP A 581 7.04 32.24 -12.98
N PRO A 582 8.38 32.35 -12.83
CA PRO A 582 9.02 32.45 -11.52
C PRO A 582 8.50 33.62 -10.67
N ALA A 583 8.01 34.71 -11.26
CA ALA A 583 7.45 35.84 -10.51
C ALA A 583 6.09 35.52 -9.86
N ALA A 584 5.39 34.50 -10.36
CA ALA A 584 4.09 34.05 -9.87
C ALA A 584 4.19 33.04 -8.70
N ALA A 585 5.41 32.68 -8.28
CA ALA A 585 5.66 31.78 -7.14
C ALA A 585 5.41 32.50 -5.80
N ILE A 586 4.17 32.90 -5.56
CA ILE A 586 3.77 33.73 -4.41
C ILE A 586 3.36 32.82 -3.23
N PRO A 587 3.73 33.14 -1.98
CA PRO A 587 3.32 32.34 -0.82
C PRO A 587 1.80 32.35 -0.64
N THR A 588 1.23 31.19 -0.31
CA THR A 588 -0.21 31.09 -0.02
C THR A 588 -0.56 31.67 1.35
N ALA A 589 -1.83 32.06 1.55
CA ALA A 589 -2.31 32.53 2.86
C ALA A 589 -2.08 31.50 3.99
N ARG A 590 -2.24 30.20 3.67
CA ARG A 590 -1.97 29.10 4.60
C ARG A 590 -0.50 29.05 5.00
N LEU A 591 0.43 29.19 4.04
CA LEU A 591 1.87 29.23 4.32
C LEU A 591 2.23 30.42 5.22
N TYR A 592 1.69 31.61 4.93
CA TYR A 592 1.91 32.79 5.77
C TYR A 592 1.46 32.57 7.22
N SER A 593 0.25 32.04 7.41
CA SER A 593 -0.28 31.73 8.75
C SER A 593 0.62 30.75 9.50
N ILE A 594 1.10 29.69 8.83
CA ILE A 594 1.97 28.68 9.44
C ILE A 594 3.31 29.29 9.84
N LEU A 595 3.98 30.02 8.93
CA LEU A 595 5.28 30.64 9.22
C LEU A 595 5.19 31.65 10.37
N HIS A 596 4.10 32.44 10.41
CA HIS A 596 3.85 33.38 11.51
C HIS A 596 3.63 32.65 12.84
N LYS A 597 2.82 31.59 12.88
CA LYS A 597 2.61 30.79 14.10
C LYS A 597 3.91 30.12 14.57
N LEU A 598 4.73 29.62 13.64
CA LEU A 598 6.02 29.02 13.98
C LEU A 598 6.99 30.07 14.53
N SER A 599 7.03 31.29 13.96
CA SER A 599 7.98 32.33 14.38
C SER A 599 7.63 32.94 15.75
N GLN A 600 6.35 32.93 16.13
CA GLN A 600 5.88 33.39 17.44
C GLN A 600 6.42 32.58 18.63
N ASP A 601 6.82 31.32 18.42
CA ASP A 601 7.47 30.52 19.45
C ASP A 601 8.98 30.85 19.49
N PRO A 602 9.49 31.48 20.57
CA PRO A 602 10.87 31.93 20.64
C PRO A 602 11.90 30.80 20.62
N LYS A 603 11.48 29.54 20.81
CA LYS A 603 12.34 28.36 20.66
C LYS A 603 12.67 28.04 19.20
N ASN A 604 11.94 28.63 18.26
CA ASN A 604 12.09 28.39 16.82
C ASN A 604 12.93 29.49 16.17
N GLN A 605 13.98 29.08 15.47
CA GLN A 605 14.70 29.92 14.52
C GLN A 605 14.40 29.43 13.11
N ILE A 606 13.87 30.30 12.25
CA ILE A 606 13.42 29.92 10.91
C ILE A 606 14.23 30.67 9.87
N TRP A 607 14.87 29.91 8.98
CA TRP A 607 15.68 30.40 7.89
C TRP A 607 15.15 29.93 6.55
N ILE A 608 14.97 30.88 5.64
CA ILE A 608 14.62 30.61 4.24
C ILE A 608 15.87 30.81 3.39
N ILE A 609 16.36 29.74 2.80
CA ILE A 609 17.59 29.70 2.01
C ILE A 609 17.21 29.50 0.54
N SER A 610 17.26 30.57 -0.25
CA SER A 610 16.71 30.59 -1.60
C SER A 610 17.74 31.02 -2.65
N GLY A 611 17.55 30.55 -3.88
CA GLY A 611 18.25 31.07 -5.06
C GLY A 611 17.71 32.42 -5.57
N ARG A 612 16.63 32.94 -4.97
CA ARG A 612 16.02 34.23 -5.31
C ARG A 612 16.83 35.42 -4.80
N ASP A 613 16.62 36.57 -5.43
CA ASP A 613 17.24 37.83 -5.03
C ASP A 613 16.63 38.41 -3.73
N GLN A 614 17.34 39.40 -3.18
CA GLN A 614 16.95 40.09 -1.94
C GLN A 614 15.61 40.83 -2.07
N GLN A 615 15.33 41.43 -3.23
CA GLN A 615 14.14 42.26 -3.43
C GLN A 615 12.88 41.40 -3.36
N PHE A 616 12.91 40.24 -4.01
CA PHE A 616 11.85 39.26 -4.02
C PHE A 616 11.58 38.70 -2.62
N LEU A 617 12.62 38.21 -1.94
CA LEU A 617 12.46 37.64 -0.59
C LEU A 617 11.99 38.69 0.42
N ASN A 618 12.49 39.93 0.35
CA ASN A 618 12.07 40.98 1.25
C ASN A 618 10.63 41.43 0.98
N LYS A 619 10.21 41.51 -0.30
CA LYS A 619 8.83 41.87 -0.67
C LYS A 619 7.80 40.85 -0.18
N TRP A 620 8.08 39.56 -0.32
CA TRP A 620 7.10 38.52 -0.05
C TRP A 620 7.18 37.93 1.36
N LEU A 621 8.34 37.91 1.99
CA LEU A 621 8.55 37.29 3.31
C LEU A 621 9.05 38.32 4.32
N GLY A 622 10.21 38.93 4.08
CA GLY A 622 10.90 39.77 5.07
C GLY A 622 10.14 41.02 5.53
N SER A 623 9.35 41.65 4.66
CA SER A 623 8.51 42.80 4.99
C SER A 623 7.23 42.43 5.75
N LYS A 624 6.82 41.16 5.68
CA LYS A 624 5.60 40.65 6.33
C LYS A 624 5.87 39.92 7.63
N ASN A 625 7.07 39.35 7.79
CA ASN A 625 7.51 38.71 9.01
C ASN A 625 9.00 38.99 9.25
N THR A 626 9.29 39.84 10.23
CA THR A 626 10.65 40.22 10.62
C THR A 626 11.35 39.17 11.47
N GLU A 627 10.64 38.14 11.93
CA GLU A 627 11.19 37.05 12.74
C GLU A 627 11.80 35.92 11.90
N LEU A 628 11.90 36.10 10.58
CA LEU A 628 12.53 35.15 9.66
C LEU A 628 13.95 35.59 9.31
N GLY A 629 14.89 34.65 9.37
CA GLY A 629 16.19 34.79 8.73
C GLY A 629 16.07 34.48 7.24
N LEU A 630 16.71 35.28 6.39
CA LEU A 630 16.66 35.13 4.94
C LEU A 630 18.06 35.00 4.36
N SER A 631 18.24 34.05 3.47
CA SER A 631 19.44 33.85 2.68
C SER A 631 19.08 33.86 1.20
N ALA A 632 19.59 34.84 0.47
CA ALA A 632 19.34 35.08 -0.94
C ALA A 632 20.55 34.68 -1.80
N GLU A 633 20.29 34.42 -3.09
CA GLU A 633 21.29 34.01 -4.08
C GLU A 633 22.18 32.84 -3.58
N HIS A 634 21.54 31.78 -3.07
CA HIS A 634 22.20 30.56 -2.59
C HIS A 634 23.20 30.74 -1.43
N GLY A 635 23.07 31.80 -0.62
CA GLY A 635 23.96 32.03 0.52
C GLY A 635 24.79 33.32 0.45
N CYS A 636 24.77 34.06 -0.66
CA CYS A 636 25.59 35.27 -0.79
C CYS A 636 25.14 36.42 0.08
N PHE A 637 23.83 36.56 0.25
CA PHE A 637 23.25 37.65 1.02
C PHE A 637 22.45 37.08 2.15
N VAL A 638 22.71 37.56 3.35
CA VAL A 638 22.08 37.06 4.55
C VAL A 638 21.46 38.23 5.28
N LYS A 639 20.19 38.10 5.63
CA LYS A 639 19.48 39.00 6.52
C LYS A 639 19.10 38.21 7.76
N ASP A 640 19.66 38.64 8.88
CA ASP A 640 19.49 37.94 10.15
C ASP A 640 18.08 38.12 10.73
N ILE A 641 17.71 37.22 11.64
CA ILE A 641 16.42 37.25 12.34
C ILE A 641 16.29 38.59 13.08
N ARG A 642 15.17 39.28 12.90
CA ARG A 642 14.87 40.61 13.48
C ARG A 642 15.81 41.74 13.05
N SER A 643 16.80 41.49 12.20
CA SER A 643 17.64 42.52 11.60
C SER A 643 16.96 43.11 10.35
N PRO A 644 17.00 44.44 10.14
CA PRO A 644 16.53 45.05 8.90
C PRO A 644 17.54 44.88 7.75
N ASP A 645 18.82 44.65 8.07
CA ASP A 645 19.94 44.81 7.16
C ASP A 645 20.35 43.52 6.46
N TRP A 646 20.76 43.65 5.19
CA TRP A 646 21.34 42.58 4.40
C TRP A 646 22.87 42.67 4.45
N ILE A 647 23.52 41.57 4.77
CA ILE A 647 24.97 41.42 4.78
C ILE A 647 25.40 40.69 3.51
N ASN A 648 26.36 41.25 2.78
CA ASN A 648 26.95 40.64 1.59
C ASN A 648 28.21 39.86 1.95
N LEU A 649 28.16 38.53 1.88
CA LEU A 649 29.30 37.65 2.16
C LEU A 649 30.35 37.62 1.04
N THR A 650 30.03 38.19 -0.13
CA THR A 650 30.86 38.15 -1.35
C THR A 650 31.45 39.51 -1.74
N GLU A 651 31.33 40.52 -0.90
CA GLU A 651 31.74 41.89 -1.22
C GLU A 651 33.24 42.02 -1.58
N LYS A 652 34.08 41.11 -1.09
CA LYS A 652 35.53 41.07 -1.36
C LYS A 652 35.95 40.15 -2.52
N THR A 653 35.00 39.52 -3.21
CA THR A 653 35.31 38.51 -4.24
C THR A 653 35.32 39.10 -5.65
N ASP A 654 36.29 38.69 -6.47
CA ASP A 654 36.43 39.17 -7.84
C ASP A 654 35.36 38.56 -8.75
N MET A 655 34.56 39.42 -9.39
CA MET A 655 33.46 39.05 -10.30
C MET A 655 33.83 39.21 -11.78
N SER A 656 35.11 39.47 -12.10
CA SER A 656 35.61 39.62 -13.48
C SER A 656 35.26 38.45 -14.41
N TRP A 657 35.08 37.26 -13.85
CA TRP A 657 34.65 36.07 -14.57
C TRP A 657 33.26 36.20 -15.23
N GLN A 658 32.38 37.04 -14.70
CA GLN A 658 31.02 37.23 -15.22
C GLN A 658 31.03 37.78 -16.66
N GLU A 659 31.99 38.62 -17.01
CA GLU A 659 32.10 39.14 -18.38
C GLU A 659 32.38 38.01 -19.38
N ARG A 660 33.32 37.12 -19.02
CA ARG A 660 33.67 35.96 -19.85
C ARG A 660 32.51 34.99 -20.00
N VAL A 661 31.82 34.68 -18.90
CA VAL A 661 30.64 33.78 -18.91
C VAL A 661 29.47 34.40 -19.67
N SER A 662 29.19 35.69 -19.47
CA SER A 662 28.12 36.42 -20.17
C SER A 662 28.34 36.36 -21.68
N LYS A 663 29.58 36.54 -22.15
CA LYS A 663 29.89 36.48 -23.59
C LYS A 663 29.58 35.11 -24.19
N VAL A 664 29.96 34.03 -23.50
CA VAL A 664 29.64 32.66 -23.93
C VAL A 664 28.13 32.43 -23.91
N MET A 665 27.43 32.83 -22.85
CA MET A 665 25.97 32.69 -22.78
C MET A 665 25.24 33.52 -23.85
N GLU A 666 25.74 34.70 -24.21
CA GLU A 666 25.17 35.56 -25.26
C GLU A 666 25.24 34.88 -26.63
N ASP A 667 26.35 34.22 -26.95
CA ASP A 667 26.50 33.45 -28.20
C ASP A 667 25.47 32.33 -28.33
N PHE A 668 25.15 31.64 -27.23
CA PHE A 668 24.12 30.60 -27.19
C PHE A 668 22.70 31.19 -27.17
N THR A 669 22.51 32.33 -26.51
CA THR A 669 21.22 33.05 -26.48
C THR A 669 20.81 33.48 -27.88
N ASN A 670 21.75 34.02 -28.67
CA ASN A 670 21.50 34.43 -30.05
C ASN A 670 21.13 33.27 -30.99
N LYS A 671 21.60 32.05 -30.70
CA LYS A 671 21.33 30.83 -31.48
C LYS A 671 20.06 30.10 -31.04
N THR A 672 19.50 30.46 -29.88
CA THR A 672 18.41 29.72 -29.25
C THR A 672 17.22 30.65 -28.98
N PRO A 673 16.30 30.82 -29.96
CA PRO A 673 15.13 31.67 -29.78
C PRO A 673 14.29 31.26 -28.56
N GLY A 674 13.90 32.23 -27.74
CA GLY A 674 13.15 32.01 -26.50
C GLY A 674 14.03 31.89 -25.25
N SER A 675 15.36 31.78 -25.40
CA SER A 675 16.28 31.82 -24.26
C SER A 675 16.64 33.24 -23.83
N PHE A 676 17.08 33.41 -22.60
CA PHE A 676 17.58 34.70 -22.09
C PHE A 676 18.55 34.51 -20.92
N ILE A 677 19.36 35.54 -20.65
CA ILE A 677 20.31 35.57 -19.54
C ILE A 677 19.73 36.41 -18.41
N GLU A 678 19.73 35.85 -17.21
CA GLU A 678 19.47 36.54 -15.95
C GLU A 678 20.82 36.83 -15.28
N LYS A 679 21.13 38.12 -15.09
CA LYS A 679 22.34 38.56 -14.37
C LYS A 679 21.99 38.84 -12.91
N LYS A 680 22.46 37.97 -12.00
CA LYS A 680 22.41 38.18 -10.55
C LYS A 680 23.72 38.82 -10.08
N LYS A 681 23.83 39.24 -8.82
CA LYS A 681 25.06 39.90 -8.33
C LYS A 681 26.26 38.95 -8.31
N VAL A 682 26.02 37.67 -8.03
CA VAL A 682 27.07 36.66 -7.80
C VAL A 682 26.95 35.43 -8.71
N ALA A 683 25.97 35.42 -9.60
CA ALA A 683 25.66 34.29 -10.47
C ALA A 683 25.11 34.77 -11.83
N LEU A 684 25.34 33.97 -12.86
CA LEU A 684 24.75 34.14 -14.18
C LEU A 684 23.91 32.92 -14.51
N THR A 685 22.64 33.13 -14.87
CA THR A 685 21.72 32.05 -15.20
C THR A 685 21.22 32.21 -16.62
N TRP A 686 21.40 31.19 -17.45
CA TRP A 686 20.85 31.11 -18.80
C TRP A 686 19.59 30.25 -18.79
N HIS A 687 18.45 30.85 -19.12
CA HIS A 687 17.14 30.18 -19.13
C HIS A 687 16.75 29.81 -20.56
N TYR A 688 16.26 28.58 -20.75
CA TYR A 688 15.82 28.08 -22.06
C TYR A 688 14.42 27.45 -22.03
N ARG A 689 13.67 27.62 -20.92
CA ARG A 689 12.32 27.05 -20.76
C ARG A 689 11.32 27.47 -21.83
N ARG A 690 11.48 28.67 -22.40
CA ARG A 690 10.59 29.21 -23.46
C ARG A 690 11.08 28.87 -24.87
N SER A 691 12.23 28.21 -24.99
CA SER A 691 12.76 27.74 -26.26
C SER A 691 12.06 26.44 -26.70
N VAL A 692 12.20 26.07 -27.97
CA VAL A 692 11.77 24.76 -28.47
C VAL A 692 12.48 23.67 -27.65
N PRO A 693 11.76 22.67 -27.06
CA PRO A 693 12.34 21.76 -26.07
C PRO A 693 13.63 21.06 -26.54
N GLU A 694 13.59 20.43 -27.72
CA GLU A 694 14.72 19.68 -28.28
C GLU A 694 15.93 20.57 -28.56
N LEU A 695 15.71 21.79 -29.08
CA LEU A 695 16.77 22.76 -29.34
C LEU A 695 17.34 23.35 -28.04
N GLY A 696 16.48 23.60 -27.06
CA GLY A 696 16.84 24.12 -25.75
C GLY A 696 17.72 23.14 -24.97
N GLU A 697 17.33 21.87 -24.90
CA GLU A 697 18.11 20.80 -24.26
C GLU A 697 19.47 20.62 -24.96
N TYR A 698 19.47 20.55 -26.31
CA TYR A 698 20.71 20.45 -27.09
C TYR A 698 21.66 21.65 -26.85
N SER A 699 21.12 22.86 -26.81
CA SER A 699 21.92 24.07 -26.60
C SER A 699 22.43 24.18 -25.16
N ALA A 700 21.64 23.74 -24.18
CA ALA A 700 22.03 23.70 -22.78
C ALA A 700 23.19 22.73 -22.53
N GLU A 701 23.14 21.54 -23.13
CA GLU A 701 24.21 20.53 -23.01
C GLU A 701 25.53 21.07 -23.58
N ASN A 702 25.49 21.68 -24.77
CA ASN A 702 26.67 22.28 -25.39
C ASN A 702 27.19 23.51 -24.63
N LEU A 703 26.30 24.39 -24.15
CA LEU A 703 26.67 25.55 -23.35
C LEU A 703 27.40 25.11 -22.07
N LYS A 704 26.86 24.10 -21.39
CA LYS A 704 27.48 23.52 -20.19
C LYS A 704 28.88 22.99 -20.50
N THR A 705 29.06 22.24 -21.58
CA THR A 705 30.38 21.74 -22.00
C THR A 705 31.37 22.88 -22.26
N GLU A 706 30.96 23.96 -22.92
CA GLU A 706 31.84 25.12 -23.17
C GLU A 706 32.22 25.86 -21.88
N LEU A 707 31.26 26.07 -20.97
CA LEU A 707 31.49 26.75 -19.70
C LEU A 707 32.44 25.98 -18.78
N ILE A 708 32.31 24.64 -18.73
CA ILE A 708 33.16 23.77 -17.89
C ILE A 708 34.64 23.88 -18.27
N LYS A 709 34.98 24.13 -19.55
CA LYS A 709 36.37 24.18 -20.02
C LYS A 709 37.24 25.22 -19.30
N PHE A 710 36.64 26.29 -18.80
CA PHE A 710 37.36 27.37 -18.12
C PHE A 710 36.80 27.69 -16.73
N ALA A 711 35.73 27.02 -16.29
CA ALA A 711 35.12 27.27 -14.97
C ALA A 711 36.12 27.04 -13.82
N ASP A 712 36.93 25.99 -13.92
CA ASP A 712 37.91 25.61 -12.88
C ASP A 712 38.99 26.67 -12.67
N ASP A 713 39.43 27.34 -13.74
CA ASP A 713 40.45 28.40 -13.69
C ASP A 713 40.01 29.61 -12.83
N TYR A 714 38.69 29.85 -12.76
CA TYR A 714 38.08 30.91 -11.97
C TYR A 714 37.42 30.41 -10.67
N GLY A 715 37.59 29.13 -10.33
CA GLY A 715 36.94 28.52 -9.16
C GLY A 715 35.42 28.51 -9.23
N LEU A 716 34.85 28.40 -10.43
CA LEU A 716 33.42 28.40 -10.69
C LEU A 716 32.84 26.99 -10.73
N GLU A 717 31.53 26.93 -10.49
CA GLU A 717 30.68 25.78 -10.64
C GLU A 717 29.63 26.07 -11.73
N VAL A 718 29.47 25.14 -12.67
CA VAL A 718 28.44 25.19 -13.71
C VAL A 718 27.40 24.14 -13.39
N MET A 719 26.20 24.59 -13.06
CA MET A 719 25.08 23.74 -12.66
C MET A 719 23.99 23.71 -13.72
N GLU A 720 23.31 22.58 -13.78
CA GLU A 720 22.13 22.39 -14.62
C GLU A 720 20.89 22.33 -13.74
N GLY A 721 19.97 23.26 -13.95
CA GLY A 721 18.68 23.29 -13.24
C GLY A 721 17.52 22.92 -14.15
N LYS A 722 16.29 23.18 -13.70
CA LYS A 722 15.05 22.84 -14.44
C LYS A 722 14.85 23.80 -15.62
N ALA A 723 15.42 23.45 -16.77
CA ALA A 723 15.42 24.25 -18.00
C ALA A 723 16.27 25.55 -17.91
N ASN A 724 17.39 25.48 -17.18
CA ASN A 724 18.40 26.54 -17.12
C ASN A 724 19.82 26.00 -16.87
N ILE A 725 20.84 26.81 -17.15
CA ILE A 725 22.24 26.60 -16.78
C ILE A 725 22.70 27.77 -15.91
N GLU A 726 23.21 27.51 -14.71
CA GLU A 726 23.65 28.53 -13.76
C GLU A 726 25.16 28.42 -13.50
N VAL A 727 25.86 29.55 -13.49
CA VAL A 727 27.28 29.64 -13.17
C VAL A 727 27.48 30.53 -11.95
N ARG A 728 28.21 30.01 -10.96
CA ARG A 728 28.49 30.69 -9.68
C ARG A 728 29.86 30.30 -9.12
N PRO A 729 30.45 31.03 -8.15
CA PRO A 729 31.65 30.59 -7.44
C PRO A 729 31.42 29.35 -6.56
N ARG A 730 32.36 28.40 -6.53
CA ARG A 730 32.24 27.12 -5.78
C ARG A 730 32.09 27.30 -4.26
N PHE A 731 32.67 28.35 -3.70
CA PHE A 731 32.61 28.62 -2.26
C PHE A 731 31.24 29.15 -1.81
N VAL A 732 30.37 29.53 -2.75
CA VAL A 732 29.00 29.95 -2.46
C VAL A 732 28.05 28.80 -2.77
N ASN A 733 27.68 28.06 -1.74
CA ASN A 733 26.59 27.10 -1.84
C ASN A 733 25.70 27.15 -0.60
N LYS A 734 24.50 26.57 -0.71
CA LYS A 734 23.53 26.52 0.38
C LYS A 734 24.05 25.70 1.58
N GLY A 735 24.98 24.76 1.36
CA GLY A 735 25.61 23.98 2.43
C GLY A 735 26.41 24.84 3.41
N GLU A 736 27.17 25.83 2.92
CA GLU A 736 28.02 26.66 3.78
C GLU A 736 27.20 27.53 4.75
N ILE A 737 26.06 28.06 4.29
CA ILE A 737 25.16 28.80 5.20
C ILE A 737 24.55 27.85 6.24
N VAL A 738 24.20 26.62 5.86
CA VAL A 738 23.69 25.61 6.81
C VAL A 738 24.75 25.26 7.84
N LYS A 739 26.00 25.04 7.43
CA LYS A 739 27.13 24.80 8.33
C LYS A 739 27.23 25.90 9.37
N ARG A 740 27.18 27.15 8.91
CA ARG A 740 27.29 28.32 9.79
C ARG A 740 26.14 28.38 10.80
N LEU A 741 24.90 28.21 10.35
CA LEU A 741 23.72 28.28 11.20
C LEU A 741 23.68 27.17 12.25
N VAL A 742 24.17 25.97 11.91
CA VAL A 742 24.18 24.82 12.83
C VAL A 742 25.26 24.93 13.90
N TRP A 743 26.46 25.41 13.53
CA TRP A 743 27.56 25.61 14.46
C TRP A 743 27.46 26.91 15.26
N HIS A 744 26.47 27.77 15.01
CA HIS A 744 26.24 28.98 15.78
C HIS A 744 25.45 28.70 17.07
N GLU A 745 25.63 29.54 18.09
CA GLU A 745 24.80 29.50 19.31
C GLU A 745 23.34 29.82 18.93
N ASN A 746 22.41 28.96 19.33
CA ASN A 746 20.99 29.15 19.03
C ASN A 746 20.44 30.30 19.90
N GLY A 747 19.65 31.18 19.29
CA GLY A 747 19.02 32.32 19.97
C GLY A 747 19.82 33.62 19.96
N THR A 748 21.07 33.63 19.45
CA THR A 748 21.90 34.84 19.32
C THR A 748 21.97 35.35 17.87
N ASP A 749 22.20 36.65 17.72
CA ASP A 749 22.40 37.29 16.42
C ASP A 749 23.64 36.69 15.73
N GLN A 750 23.52 36.41 14.43
CA GLN A 750 24.56 35.85 13.58
C GLN A 750 25.68 36.88 13.36
N ASP A 751 26.82 36.69 14.01
CA ASP A 751 28.05 37.42 13.68
C ASP A 751 28.70 36.80 12.44
N LEU A 752 28.20 37.22 11.27
CA LEU A 752 28.60 36.68 9.97
C LEU A 752 30.03 37.05 9.53
N LEU A 753 30.80 37.76 10.36
CA LEU A 753 32.22 38.05 10.13
C LEU A 753 33.15 37.19 10.98
N LYS A 754 32.64 36.51 12.01
CA LYS A 754 33.43 35.56 12.81
C LYS A 754 33.61 34.21 12.10
N PRO A 755 34.80 33.61 12.15
CA PRO A 755 35.02 32.26 11.65
C PRO A 755 34.16 31.24 12.42
N ILE A 756 33.81 30.14 11.76
CA ILE A 756 33.00 29.06 12.36
C ILE A 756 33.81 28.41 13.49
N ASP A 757 33.26 28.39 14.70
CA ASP A 757 33.86 27.70 15.84
C ASP A 757 33.21 26.32 16.04
N GLU A 758 33.88 25.27 15.57
CA GLU A 758 33.42 23.88 15.76
C GLU A 758 33.59 23.38 17.21
N ASN A 759 34.11 24.20 18.15
CA ASN A 759 34.31 23.84 19.55
C ASN A 759 33.16 24.21 20.50
N ILE A 760 32.08 24.80 20.00
CA ILE A 760 30.91 25.15 20.81
C ILE A 760 30.33 23.91 21.51
N THR A 761 29.80 24.10 22.72
CA THR A 761 29.22 23.04 23.54
C THR A 761 27.81 22.68 23.08
N ARG A 762 27.42 21.40 23.22
CA ARG A 762 26.18 20.85 22.65
C ARG A 762 24.90 21.52 23.16
N ASP A 763 24.93 22.00 24.40
CA ASP A 763 23.85 22.71 25.10
C ASP A 763 23.51 24.07 24.49
N LYS A 764 24.43 24.66 23.73
CA LYS A 764 24.24 25.93 23.00
C LYS A 764 23.78 25.74 21.55
N MET A 765 23.89 24.52 21.02
CA MET A 765 23.55 24.19 19.63
C MET A 765 22.07 23.78 19.48
N PRO A 766 21.52 23.86 18.26
CA PRO A 766 20.19 23.32 17.96
C PRO A 766 20.05 21.83 18.35
N ASP A 767 18.96 21.46 19.00
CA ASP A 767 18.60 20.07 19.32
C ASP A 767 17.52 19.49 18.41
N PHE A 768 17.01 20.31 17.50
CA PHE A 768 16.10 19.93 16.42
C PHE A 768 16.42 20.75 15.18
N ILE A 769 16.70 20.10 14.05
CA ILE A 769 17.04 20.74 12.78
C ILE A 769 16.17 20.13 11.67
N LEU A 770 15.17 20.87 11.18
CA LEU A 770 14.36 20.45 10.03
C LEU A 770 14.80 21.19 8.77
N CYS A 771 15.38 20.45 7.82
CA CYS A 771 15.85 20.99 6.56
C CYS A 771 15.01 20.44 5.39
N LEU A 772 14.38 21.31 4.62
CA LEU A 772 13.51 20.94 3.48
C LEU A 772 14.07 21.57 2.19
N GLY A 773 14.18 20.76 1.13
CA GLY A 773 14.63 21.23 -0.18
C GLY A 773 14.20 20.31 -1.33
N ASP A 774 14.06 20.81 -2.56
CA ASP A 774 13.50 20.11 -3.72
C ASP A 774 14.52 19.78 -4.82
N ASP A 775 15.64 20.51 -4.92
CA ASP A 775 16.51 20.50 -6.10
C ASP A 775 17.93 20.01 -5.82
N SER A 776 18.79 20.01 -6.85
CA SER A 776 20.18 19.57 -6.71
C SER A 776 21.02 20.50 -5.85
N THR A 777 20.67 21.79 -5.75
CA THR A 777 21.39 22.76 -4.91
C THR A 777 21.12 22.52 -3.43
N ASP A 778 19.96 21.94 -3.11
CA ASP A 778 19.60 21.57 -1.75
C ASP A 778 20.32 20.31 -1.25
N GLU A 779 20.84 19.48 -2.15
CA GLU A 779 21.67 18.33 -1.78
C GLU A 779 22.94 18.76 -1.03
N ASP A 780 23.44 19.98 -1.27
CA ASP A 780 24.56 20.54 -0.52
C ASP A 780 24.17 20.82 0.95
N MET A 781 22.94 21.27 1.20
CA MET A 781 22.42 21.43 2.57
C MET A 781 22.36 20.08 3.28
N PHE A 782 21.82 19.06 2.61
CA PHE A 782 21.68 17.72 3.17
C PHE A 782 23.03 17.06 3.43
N ARG A 783 23.97 17.18 2.48
CA ARG A 783 25.33 16.63 2.61
C ARG A 783 26.06 17.25 3.78
N GLU A 784 25.98 18.56 3.94
CA GLU A 784 26.63 19.24 5.06
C GLU A 784 26.02 18.84 6.41
N LEU A 785 24.68 18.73 6.51
CA LEU A 785 24.04 18.22 7.71
C LEU A 785 24.49 16.81 8.08
N ASN A 786 24.64 15.92 7.08
CA ASN A 786 25.14 14.56 7.31
C ASN A 786 26.60 14.58 7.79
N VAL A 787 27.47 15.40 7.19
CA VAL A 787 28.87 15.57 7.61
C VAL A 787 28.98 16.08 9.05
N ILE A 788 28.14 17.05 9.42
CA ILE A 788 28.09 17.58 10.79
C ILE A 788 27.64 16.50 11.76
N GLU A 789 26.62 15.72 11.40
CA GLU A 789 26.11 14.65 12.25
C GLU A 789 27.16 13.53 12.46
N ASP A 790 27.94 13.20 11.43
CA ASP A 790 29.06 12.26 11.53
C ASP A 790 30.14 12.77 12.50
N LYS A 791 30.51 14.06 12.39
CA LYS A 791 31.43 14.68 13.38
C LYS A 791 30.87 14.64 14.80
N TRP A 792 29.56 14.85 14.96
CA TRP A 792 28.90 14.79 16.27
C TRP A 792 28.86 13.36 16.82
N HIS A 793 28.77 12.34 15.98
CA HIS A 793 28.88 10.94 16.41
C HIS A 793 30.22 10.65 17.09
N ASP A 794 31.31 11.24 16.61
CA ASP A 794 32.62 11.07 17.21
C ASP A 794 32.80 11.91 18.49
N LYS A 795 32.26 13.14 18.49
CA LYS A 795 32.46 14.13 19.57
C LYS A 795 31.49 13.96 20.76
N PHE A 796 30.26 13.50 20.54
CA PHE A 796 29.17 13.50 21.53
C PHE A 796 28.47 12.14 21.66
N LYS A 797 29.24 11.05 21.79
CA LYS A 797 28.73 9.65 21.78
C LYS A 797 27.55 9.38 22.73
N ASP A 798 27.54 10.01 23.91
CA ASP A 798 26.56 9.76 24.98
C ASP A 798 25.38 10.76 25.00
N GLN A 799 25.31 11.71 24.06
CA GLN A 799 24.30 12.79 24.05
C GLN A 799 23.29 12.66 22.90
N LYS A 800 23.04 11.43 22.43
CA LYS A 800 21.96 11.15 21.48
C LYS A 800 20.61 11.30 22.16
N ASN A 801 19.58 11.65 21.39
CA ASN A 801 18.21 11.63 21.90
C ASN A 801 17.73 10.18 22.16
N GLU A 802 16.55 10.02 22.75
CA GLU A 802 15.92 8.70 23.04
C GLU A 802 15.76 7.79 21.80
N TRP A 803 15.89 8.34 20.58
CA TRP A 803 15.75 7.64 19.30
C TRP A 803 17.08 7.41 18.59
N GLY A 804 18.21 7.71 19.25
CA GLY A 804 19.55 7.39 18.75
C GLY A 804 20.10 8.34 17.67
N HIS A 805 19.49 9.50 17.46
CA HIS A 805 19.94 10.53 16.51
C HIS A 805 20.14 11.90 17.19
N PHE A 806 20.73 12.86 16.48
CA PHE A 806 21.03 14.19 17.06
C PHE A 806 19.98 15.26 16.72
N GLY A 807 18.82 14.85 16.23
CA GLY A 807 17.71 15.75 15.87
C GLY A 807 17.77 16.32 14.45
N PHE A 808 18.57 15.72 13.54
CA PHE A 808 18.68 16.14 12.16
C PHE A 808 17.60 15.51 11.27
N TYR A 809 16.89 16.33 10.52
CA TYR A 809 15.90 15.90 9.53
C TYR A 809 16.16 16.60 8.19
N PRO A 810 17.17 16.16 7.40
CA PRO A 810 17.28 16.53 6.01
C PRO A 810 16.22 15.78 5.20
N VAL A 811 15.32 16.54 4.56
CA VAL A 811 14.15 16.00 3.87
C VAL A 811 14.07 16.53 2.44
N LYS A 812 14.06 15.60 1.48
CA LYS A 812 13.84 15.91 0.09
C LYS A 812 12.35 16.16 -0.19
N VAL A 813 12.00 17.27 -0.81
CA VAL A 813 10.65 17.59 -1.27
C VAL A 813 10.61 17.40 -2.78
N ALA A 814 10.43 16.18 -3.24
CA ALA A 814 10.39 15.93 -4.67
C ALA A 814 9.62 14.66 -5.02
N SER A 815 9.21 14.62 -6.28
CA SER A 815 8.75 13.41 -6.94
C SER A 815 9.86 12.34 -6.96
N ALA A 816 9.50 11.07 -7.12
CA ALA A 816 10.38 9.94 -6.81
C ALA A 816 11.60 9.77 -7.74
N SER A 817 11.77 10.61 -8.76
CA SER A 817 12.72 10.41 -9.86
C SER A 817 14.20 10.61 -9.53
N LYS A 818 14.55 11.37 -8.48
CA LYS A 818 15.94 11.79 -8.22
C LYS A 818 16.54 11.09 -7.00
N GLN A 819 17.81 10.70 -7.12
CA GLN A 819 18.63 10.29 -5.98
C GLN A 819 18.89 11.49 -5.07
N THR A 820 18.94 11.23 -3.77
CA THR A 820 19.15 12.25 -2.74
C THR A 820 19.99 11.67 -1.61
N VAL A 821 20.79 12.54 -0.97
CA VAL A 821 21.48 12.21 0.29
C VAL A 821 20.63 12.55 1.52
N ALA A 822 19.41 13.05 1.33
CA ALA A 822 18.45 13.27 2.39
C ALA A 822 18.06 11.97 3.10
N LYS A 823 17.75 12.08 4.40
CA LYS A 823 17.35 10.94 5.24
C LYS A 823 15.88 10.58 5.11
N ALA A 824 15.06 11.52 4.63
CA ALA A 824 13.66 11.29 4.37
C ALA A 824 13.15 12.05 3.15
N HIS A 825 11.96 11.74 2.66
CA HIS A 825 11.28 12.52 1.63
C HIS A 825 9.85 12.92 1.98
N LEU A 826 9.38 13.96 1.29
CA LEU A 826 7.98 14.37 1.14
C LEU A 826 7.69 14.49 -0.35
N THR A 827 6.52 14.04 -0.79
CA THR A 827 6.26 13.90 -2.24
C THR A 827 5.99 15.20 -2.96
N ASP A 828 5.46 16.21 -2.25
CA ASP A 828 5.07 17.49 -2.84
C ASP A 828 5.00 18.62 -1.78
N PRO A 829 4.96 19.90 -2.21
CA PRO A 829 4.83 21.05 -1.32
C PRO A 829 3.59 21.03 -0.42
N GLN A 830 2.51 20.36 -0.84
CA GLN A 830 1.31 20.25 0.00
C GLN A 830 1.62 19.42 1.25
N GLN A 831 2.40 18.36 1.12
CA GLN A 831 2.88 17.59 2.27
C GLN A 831 3.80 18.39 3.20
N VAL A 832 4.56 19.37 2.68
CA VAL A 832 5.35 20.31 3.50
C VAL A 832 4.40 21.15 4.35
N LEU A 833 3.39 21.77 3.73
CA LEU A 833 2.39 22.57 4.45
C LEU A 833 1.61 21.74 5.48
N ASP A 834 1.30 20.48 5.18
CA ASP A 834 0.64 19.58 6.12
C ASP A 834 1.56 19.21 7.29
N THR A 835 2.86 19.01 7.02
CA THR A 835 3.87 18.72 8.06
C THR A 835 4.09 19.91 8.97
N LEU A 836 4.27 21.11 8.42
CA LEU A 836 4.42 22.33 9.22
C LEU A 836 3.11 22.68 9.95
N GLY A 837 1.95 22.47 9.29
CA GLY A 837 0.62 22.59 9.89
C GLY A 837 0.43 21.66 11.08
N LEU A 838 1.00 20.44 11.04
CA LEU A 838 0.98 19.50 12.17
C LEU A 838 1.77 20.04 13.37
N LEU A 839 2.91 20.73 13.14
CA LEU A 839 3.73 21.28 14.21
C LEU A 839 3.03 22.44 14.94
N VAL A 840 2.31 23.29 14.21
CA VAL A 840 1.54 24.42 14.79
C VAL A 840 0.14 24.02 15.29
N GLY A 841 -0.29 22.78 15.07
CA GLY A 841 -1.60 22.26 15.51
C GLY A 841 -2.77 22.53 14.55
N ASP A 842 -2.51 23.04 13.34
CA ASP A 842 -3.53 23.29 12.32
C ASP A 842 -3.97 22.01 11.58
N VAL A 843 -3.10 21.01 11.55
CA VAL A 843 -3.38 19.69 10.96
C VAL A 843 -3.38 18.65 12.07
N SER A 844 -4.40 17.79 12.09
CA SER A 844 -4.47 16.72 13.07
C SER A 844 -3.45 15.62 12.76
N LEU A 845 -2.82 15.06 13.79
CA LEU A 845 -1.95 13.88 13.68
C LEU A 845 -2.66 12.71 12.97
N PHE A 846 -3.97 12.60 13.13
CA PHE A 846 -4.77 11.53 12.52
C PHE A 846 -4.84 11.63 10.99
N GLN A 847 -4.48 12.77 10.40
CA GLN A 847 -4.48 12.99 8.96
C GLN A 847 -3.14 12.63 8.30
N SER A 848 -2.08 12.43 9.09
CA SER A 848 -0.76 12.03 8.61
C SER A 848 -0.50 10.55 8.88
N ALA A 849 -0.16 9.79 7.84
CA ALA A 849 0.36 8.44 8.01
C ALA A 849 1.74 8.48 8.71
N GLY A 850 1.99 7.60 9.68
CA GLY A 850 3.30 7.44 10.31
C GLY A 850 3.28 6.39 11.42
N THR A 851 4.37 6.18 12.16
CA THR A 851 4.39 5.14 13.21
C THR A 851 3.79 5.67 14.50
N VAL A 852 2.48 5.53 14.69
CA VAL A 852 1.81 5.86 15.95
C VAL A 852 1.62 4.59 16.79
N GLU A 853 1.89 4.66 18.10
CA GLU A 853 1.58 3.57 19.01
C GLU A 853 0.06 3.48 19.22
N LEU A 854 -0.53 2.32 18.93
CA LEU A 854 -1.94 2.04 19.14
C LEU A 854 -2.12 1.09 20.33
N ASP A 855 -3.19 1.28 21.10
CA ASP A 855 -3.62 0.30 22.09
C ASP A 855 -4.42 -0.84 21.44
N ALA A 856 -4.69 -1.93 22.18
CA ALA A 856 -5.44 -3.09 21.69
C ALA A 856 -6.91 -2.79 21.28
N ARG A 857 -7.36 -1.55 21.45
CA ARG A 857 -8.69 -1.06 21.06
C ARG A 857 -8.61 -0.19 19.81
N GLY A 858 -7.43 -0.03 19.22
CA GLY A 858 -7.19 0.78 18.02
C GLY A 858 -7.20 2.29 18.27
N HIS A 859 -7.04 2.74 19.52
CA HIS A 859 -6.83 4.14 19.86
C HIS A 859 -5.34 4.46 19.93
N VAL A 860 -4.95 5.69 19.59
CA VAL A 860 -3.59 6.17 19.87
C VAL A 860 -3.34 6.10 21.37
N LYS A 861 -2.26 5.42 21.74
CA LYS A 861 -1.86 5.19 23.12
C LYS A 861 -1.74 6.54 23.84
N ASP A 862 -2.27 6.60 25.06
CA ASP A 862 -2.31 7.79 25.93
C ASP A 862 -3.11 8.99 25.37
N SER A 863 -3.87 8.82 24.29
CA SER A 863 -4.82 9.85 23.83
C SER A 863 -6.02 9.98 24.77
N GLU A 864 -6.67 11.15 24.76
CA GLU A 864 -7.91 11.38 25.53
C GLU A 864 -8.98 10.32 25.21
N SER A 865 -9.08 9.90 23.94
CA SER A 865 -9.96 8.82 23.52
C SER A 865 -9.60 7.46 24.11
N SER A 866 -8.31 7.15 24.24
CA SER A 866 -7.81 5.92 24.87
C SER A 866 -8.10 5.90 26.37
N LEU A 867 -7.91 7.04 27.06
CA LEU A 867 -8.21 7.19 28.49
C LEU A 867 -9.71 7.05 28.76
N LYS A 868 -10.56 7.73 27.99
CA LYS A 868 -12.03 7.61 28.08
C LYS A 868 -12.49 6.17 27.85
N SER A 869 -11.95 5.50 26.83
CA SER A 869 -12.27 4.09 26.59
C SER A 869 -11.79 3.18 27.72
N LYS A 870 -10.66 3.49 28.37
CA LYS A 870 -10.12 2.69 29.49
C LYS A 870 -11.01 2.77 30.72
N LEU A 871 -11.42 3.97 31.09
CA LEU A 871 -12.36 4.20 32.18
C LEU A 871 -13.71 3.50 31.91
N ALA A 872 -14.19 3.53 30.66
CA ALA A 872 -15.41 2.81 30.28
C ALA A 872 -15.26 1.28 30.41
N THR A 873 -14.13 0.71 29.99
CA THR A 873 -13.85 -0.73 30.13
C THR A 873 -13.72 -1.14 31.60
N GLU A 874 -13.04 -0.35 32.43
CA GLU A 874 -12.90 -0.61 33.87
C GLU A 874 -14.25 -0.55 34.58
N ALA A 875 -15.08 0.47 34.28
CA ALA A 875 -16.44 0.57 34.80
C ALA A 875 -17.33 -0.62 34.38
N TYR A 876 -17.17 -1.11 33.15
CA TYR A 876 -17.89 -2.29 32.67
C TYR A 876 -17.43 -3.58 33.35
N ALA A 877 -16.12 -3.78 33.52
CA ALA A 877 -15.57 -4.93 34.23
C ALA A 877 -16.09 -4.99 35.69
N MET A 878 -16.22 -3.83 36.36
CA MET A 878 -16.84 -3.74 37.68
C MET A 878 -18.34 -4.06 37.67
N LYS A 879 -19.09 -3.65 36.64
CA LYS A 879 -20.51 -4.05 36.46
C LYS A 879 -20.66 -5.56 36.26
N ARG A 880 -19.76 -6.21 35.52
CA ARG A 880 -19.82 -7.66 35.27
C ARG A 880 -19.38 -8.50 36.47
N SER A 881 -18.39 -8.05 37.23
CA SER A 881 -17.99 -8.72 38.48
C SER A 881 -19.07 -8.61 39.55
N SER A 882 -19.77 -7.47 39.63
CA SER A 882 -20.92 -7.31 40.53
C SER A 882 -22.13 -8.15 40.09
N SER A 883 -22.44 -8.26 38.80
CA SER A 883 -23.51 -9.15 38.32
C SER A 883 -23.23 -10.64 38.52
N ASN A 884 -21.97 -11.08 38.32
CA ASN A 884 -21.58 -12.47 38.59
C ASN A 884 -21.59 -12.82 40.09
N ASN A 885 -21.28 -11.86 40.97
CA ASN A 885 -21.36 -12.05 42.42
C ASN A 885 -22.80 -12.10 42.95
N VAL A 886 -23.77 -11.50 42.25
CA VAL A 886 -25.19 -11.59 42.58
C VAL A 886 -25.76 -12.95 42.16
N ASN A 887 -25.36 -13.48 40.99
CA ASN A 887 -25.80 -14.81 40.54
C ASN A 887 -25.18 -15.98 41.31
N ASN A 888 -24.02 -15.82 41.95
CA ASN A 888 -23.43 -16.83 42.84
C ASN A 888 -23.95 -16.78 44.29
N LYS A 889 -24.84 -15.82 44.61
CA LYS A 889 -25.49 -15.68 45.93
C LYS A 889 -27.01 -15.88 45.87
N ALA A 890 -27.56 -16.28 44.72
CA ALA A 890 -28.97 -16.59 44.52
C ALA A 890 -29.20 -18.10 44.46
#